data_AF-A0A3A8J7U0-F1
#
_entry.id   AF-A0A3A8J7U0-F1
#
_cell.length_a   1.000
_cell.length_b   1.000
_cell.length_c   1.000
_cell.angle_alpha   90.00
_cell.angle_beta   90.00
_cell.angle_gamma   90.00
#
_symmetry.space_group_name_H-M   'P 1'
#
loop_
_entity.id
_entity.type
_entity.pdbx_description
1 polymer ?
#
loop_
_entity_poly.entity_id
_entity_poly.type
_entity_poly.pdbx_seq_one_letter_code
_entity_poly.pdbx_strand_id
1 'polypeptide(L)'
;MHPQSFRLLARVAGSVLLVIAAPPAHAAEPPRITTVTQTVRQLEAGGSSRLGLQAVDPQGSPLTFSWSASAGTLSTPLGNANTSRLSWTAPLCLANGSPPVTATVTNGLGLSTTTAFDFSFVQHLEANHQPAFTAEGFEQFENVALQQGSVSLPPWGSLDAEHIVFPKDLRLSVAFVHKDSLASHALGYLYVDELLQRGYVDPWGNLMDFNANGIADLHEDLYNLAPPSGSRARPYIGVNRRCFQTFNSQGLTYSQPELALNAGCTPSFASQSLLDARPGAHPSQTVDVIGRDATTSPPPGLGFSDNGLFARIPNLLEPAHALNGNRGLGHLPFLLTDDDEDRTTPRQLGAVPDVDSRYPNGIPDYDVSAYDARGVLRDINPDPGITPADRTVDLGRIQGGRELVFFLVVNLEAQHAPGTSLVLPCLRKAPDGRCTLHLEAPVSVFFSKAKWNLDQDPVGHPAGVAFNVGCGSNDLCTQELAYRYGCLLASGQRKLCGWLYESALETLATPDYGNTLLFKDAAEVPLSGNGNMPHVLLHSPVLAPGRWLLAFEDFNGGGDRDFNDVVFQLQAEADPGRVRSRSLSPAWVSSPEDEGCVLSRVRFRKSDSAQPGCDSPANTVSYAVATDCGTCNGGVCQSNPSPTWHPLPLP
;
A
#
# COMPACT_ATOMS: atom_id res chain seq x y z
N MET A 1 102.97 26.57 -36.74
CA MET A 1 103.63 27.79 -36.21
C MET A 1 103.19 27.94 -34.76
N HIS A 2 104.05 27.56 -33.82
CA HIS A 2 105.01 28.45 -33.13
C HIS A 2 104.34 29.23 -31.96
N PRO A 3 105.09 29.60 -30.91
CA PRO A 3 105.05 28.93 -29.61
C PRO A 3 105.03 29.95 -28.44
N GLN A 4 105.34 29.44 -27.23
CA GLN A 4 105.90 30.16 -26.07
C GLN A 4 104.90 30.99 -25.22
N SER A 5 104.94 30.88 -23.89
CA SER A 5 105.96 31.58 -23.09
C SER A 5 106.16 30.99 -21.69
N PHE A 6 107.44 30.93 -21.29
CA PHE A 6 107.96 30.76 -19.93
C PHE A 6 107.80 32.04 -19.09
N ARG A 7 107.78 31.93 -17.74
CA ARG A 7 108.81 32.55 -16.88
C ARG A 7 108.81 32.04 -15.42
N LEU A 8 110.05 31.81 -14.98
CA LEU A 8 110.56 31.50 -13.63
C LEU A 8 110.55 32.72 -12.69
N LEU A 9 110.67 32.45 -11.39
CA LEU A 9 111.62 33.10 -10.43
C LEU A 9 111.79 32.14 -9.22
N ALA A 10 112.89 31.37 -9.14
CA ALA A 10 114.20 31.65 -8.50
C ALA A 10 114.21 31.28 -6.99
N ARG A 11 114.84 30.15 -6.60
CA ARG A 11 116.20 29.98 -5.97
C ARG A 11 116.26 30.51 -4.51
N VAL A 12 116.75 29.83 -3.46
CA VAL A 12 117.90 28.93 -3.17
C VAL A 12 117.52 28.17 -1.87
N ALA A 13 117.71 26.86 -1.68
CA ALA A 13 118.88 26.19 -1.10
C ALA A 13 118.49 24.73 -0.80
N GLY A 14 119.44 23.80 -0.87
CA GLY A 14 119.20 22.36 -0.98
C GLY A 14 118.36 21.70 0.11
N SER A 15 117.44 20.83 -0.32
CA SER A 15 116.92 19.66 0.38
C SER A 15 116.28 18.75 -0.67
N VAL A 16 116.66 17.47 -0.69
CA VAL A 16 116.09 16.45 -1.58
C VAL A 16 114.62 16.23 -1.18
N LEU A 17 113.68 16.62 -2.04
CA LEU A 17 112.25 16.32 -1.89
C LEU A 17 111.95 15.05 -2.68
N LEU A 18 111.69 13.96 -1.96
CA LEU A 18 111.17 12.71 -2.53
C LEU A 18 109.67 12.90 -2.80
N VAL A 19 109.30 13.24 -4.03
CA VAL A 19 107.89 13.26 -4.47
C VAL A 19 107.50 11.83 -4.84
N ILE A 20 106.81 11.14 -3.92
CA ILE A 20 106.10 9.90 -4.24
C ILE A 20 104.82 10.32 -4.97
N ALA A 21 104.76 10.07 -6.28
CA ALA A 21 103.51 10.16 -7.01
C ALA A 21 102.57 9.06 -6.50
N ALA A 22 101.58 9.44 -5.69
CA ALA A 22 100.49 8.54 -5.34
C ALA A 22 99.70 8.20 -6.61
N PRO A 23 99.26 6.94 -6.81
CA PRO A 23 98.37 6.60 -7.91
C PRO A 23 97.07 7.42 -7.80
N PRO A 24 96.41 7.77 -8.92
CA PRO A 24 95.15 8.52 -8.86
C PRO A 24 94.12 7.72 -8.04
N ALA A 25 93.52 8.38 -7.04
CA ALA A 25 92.43 7.80 -6.27
C ALA A 25 91.25 7.53 -7.23
N HIS A 26 90.81 6.27 -7.32
CA HIS A 26 89.59 5.93 -8.05
C HIS A 26 88.42 6.72 -7.45
N ALA A 27 87.57 7.30 -8.29
CA ALA A 27 86.34 7.94 -7.83
C ALA A 27 85.49 6.92 -7.04
N ALA A 28 84.97 7.33 -5.89
CA ALA A 28 84.07 6.49 -5.09
C ALA A 28 82.78 6.22 -5.87
N GLU A 29 82.38 4.95 -5.99
CA GLU A 29 81.12 4.55 -6.63
C GLU A 29 80.11 4.09 -5.57
N PRO A 30 78.80 4.28 -5.79
CA PRO A 30 77.78 3.72 -4.92
C PRO A 30 77.71 2.19 -5.06
N PRO A 31 77.16 1.48 -4.05
CA PRO A 31 76.97 0.04 -4.10
C PRO A 31 76.02 -0.35 -5.25
N ARG A 32 76.25 -1.50 -5.87
CA ARG A 32 75.42 -2.04 -6.97
C ARG A 32 74.51 -3.13 -6.44
N ILE A 33 73.20 -2.95 -6.58
CA ILE A 33 72.22 -3.99 -6.28
C ILE A 33 72.25 -5.02 -7.42
N THR A 34 72.61 -6.25 -7.11
CA THR A 34 72.73 -7.35 -8.10
C THR A 34 71.46 -8.18 -8.20
N THR A 35 70.65 -8.22 -7.14
CA THR A 35 69.45 -9.06 -7.10
C THR A 35 68.41 -8.45 -6.19
N VAL A 36 67.14 -8.50 -6.60
CA VAL A 36 65.98 -8.14 -5.80
C VAL A 36 64.98 -9.30 -5.86
N THR A 37 64.43 -9.71 -4.72
CA THR A 37 63.42 -10.77 -4.62
C THR A 37 62.19 -10.26 -3.87
N GLN A 38 61.01 -10.62 -4.38
CA GLN A 38 59.71 -10.29 -3.81
C GLN A 38 58.80 -11.49 -4.07
N THR A 39 58.33 -12.15 -3.01
CA THR A 39 57.58 -13.42 -3.16
C THR A 39 56.17 -13.23 -3.69
N VAL A 40 55.50 -12.14 -3.30
CA VAL A 40 54.13 -11.82 -3.70
C VAL A 40 54.03 -10.33 -4.02
N ARG A 41 53.41 -9.98 -5.16
CA ARG A 41 53.11 -8.59 -5.56
C ARG A 41 51.65 -8.20 -5.38
N GLN A 42 50.75 -9.19 -5.41
CA GLN A 42 49.31 -8.98 -5.29
C GLN A 42 48.85 -9.57 -3.95
N LEU A 43 48.39 -8.72 -3.04
CA LEU A 43 48.03 -9.10 -1.67
C LEU A 43 46.62 -8.64 -1.32
N GLU A 44 46.01 -9.34 -0.36
CA GLU A 44 44.82 -8.89 0.36
C GLU A 44 45.25 -8.12 1.63
N ALA A 45 44.29 -7.44 2.27
CA ALA A 45 44.50 -6.77 3.54
C ALA A 45 45.10 -7.73 4.59
N GLY A 46 46.15 -7.31 5.29
CA GLY A 46 46.88 -8.14 6.27
C GLY A 46 47.78 -9.24 5.67
N GLY A 47 47.78 -9.43 4.34
CA GLY A 47 48.69 -10.36 3.67
C GLY A 47 50.17 -9.97 3.82
N SER A 48 51.09 -10.92 3.66
CA SER A 48 52.53 -10.67 3.83
C SER A 48 53.36 -11.09 2.61
N SER A 49 54.41 -10.32 2.31
CA SER A 49 55.39 -10.65 1.26
C SER A 49 56.81 -10.58 1.80
N ARG A 50 57.64 -11.54 1.41
CA ARG A 50 59.06 -11.55 1.75
C ARG A 50 59.83 -10.77 0.69
N LEU A 51 60.60 -9.81 1.17
CA LEU A 51 61.44 -8.92 0.38
C LEU A 51 62.89 -9.25 0.65
N GLY A 52 63.72 -9.23 -0.39
CA GLY A 52 65.14 -9.48 -0.27
C GLY A 52 65.92 -8.73 -1.33
N LEU A 53 67.15 -8.37 -0.99
CA LEU A 53 68.09 -7.79 -1.95
C LEU A 53 69.51 -8.25 -1.68
N GLN A 54 70.31 -8.30 -2.74
CA GLN A 54 71.74 -8.56 -2.72
C GLN A 54 72.46 -7.39 -3.38
N ALA A 55 73.59 -6.98 -2.81
CA ALA A 55 74.39 -5.88 -3.34
C ALA A 55 75.88 -6.16 -3.19
N VAL A 56 76.67 -5.48 -4.02
CA VAL A 56 78.13 -5.51 -4.00
C VAL A 56 78.68 -4.09 -4.07
N ASP A 57 79.75 -3.81 -3.35
CA ASP A 57 80.49 -2.56 -3.48
C ASP A 57 81.62 -2.75 -4.51
N PRO A 58 81.71 -1.95 -5.58
CA PRO A 58 82.79 -2.05 -6.57
C PRO A 58 84.18 -1.88 -5.97
N GLN A 59 84.29 -1.15 -4.85
CA GLN A 59 85.53 -0.89 -4.11
C GLN A 59 85.75 -1.88 -2.95
N GLY A 60 84.87 -2.87 -2.77
CA GLY A 60 84.99 -3.91 -1.74
C GLY A 60 84.78 -3.43 -0.30
N SER A 61 84.21 -2.23 -0.10
CA SER A 61 83.89 -1.71 1.22
C SER A 61 82.65 -2.38 1.85
N PRO A 62 82.54 -2.40 3.19
CA PRO A 62 81.37 -2.98 3.87
C PRO A 62 80.05 -2.31 3.48
N LEU A 63 78.96 -3.09 3.44
CA LEU A 63 77.63 -2.62 3.12
C LEU A 63 76.74 -2.57 4.37
N THR A 64 75.94 -1.51 4.47
CA THR A 64 74.87 -1.36 5.46
C THR A 64 73.52 -1.31 4.75
N PHE A 65 72.53 -2.01 5.28
CA PHE A 65 71.18 -2.10 4.71
C PHE A 65 70.17 -1.44 5.65
N SER A 66 69.33 -0.56 5.11
CA SER A 66 68.21 0.04 5.84
C SER A 66 66.92 -0.09 5.05
N TRP A 67 65.82 -0.34 5.77
CA TRP A 67 64.49 -0.51 5.20
C TRP A 67 63.54 0.50 5.82
N SER A 68 62.67 1.09 5.00
CA SER A 68 61.61 1.97 5.45
C SER A 68 60.29 1.59 4.77
N ALA A 69 59.20 1.67 5.52
CA ALA A 69 57.87 1.53 4.97
C ALA A 69 57.05 2.80 5.23
N SER A 70 56.39 3.32 4.20
CA SER A 70 55.41 4.41 4.34
C SER A 70 54.04 3.90 4.78
N ALA A 71 53.77 2.61 4.63
CA ALA A 71 52.56 1.94 5.07
C ALA A 71 52.82 0.44 5.35
N GLY A 72 52.03 -0.16 6.24
CA GLY A 72 52.23 -1.54 6.71
C GLY A 72 53.39 -1.68 7.70
N THR A 73 53.71 -2.91 8.08
CA THR A 73 54.73 -3.20 9.11
C THR A 73 55.87 -4.03 8.56
N LEU A 74 57.10 -3.63 8.86
CA LEU A 74 58.32 -4.38 8.54
C LEU A 74 58.72 -5.26 9.72
N SER A 75 59.02 -6.52 9.45
CA SER A 75 59.73 -7.38 10.40
C SER A 75 61.22 -7.04 10.50
N THR A 76 61.89 -7.58 11.51
CA THR A 76 63.34 -7.38 11.71
C THR A 76 64.14 -7.89 10.50
N PRO A 77 65.01 -7.06 9.89
CA PRO A 77 65.85 -7.49 8.77
C PRO A 77 66.82 -8.61 9.18
N LEU A 78 66.95 -9.61 8.31
CA LEU A 78 67.89 -10.73 8.42
C LEU A 78 68.81 -10.75 7.21
N GLY A 79 70.10 -11.03 7.39
CA GLY A 79 71.07 -10.92 6.30
C GLY A 79 72.50 -11.25 6.69
N ASN A 80 73.41 -10.95 5.77
CA ASN A 80 74.87 -11.06 5.96
C ASN A 80 75.55 -9.86 5.28
N ALA A 81 76.87 -9.94 5.07
CA ALA A 81 77.66 -8.82 4.52
C ALA A 81 77.21 -8.33 3.12
N ASN A 82 76.50 -9.15 2.34
CA ASN A 82 76.08 -8.80 0.97
C ASN A 82 74.59 -9.00 0.68
N THR A 83 73.80 -9.48 1.65
CA THR A 83 72.35 -9.71 1.48
C THR A 83 71.54 -9.21 2.66
N SER A 84 70.32 -8.75 2.40
CA SER A 84 69.33 -8.40 3.43
C SER A 84 67.93 -8.84 2.99
N ARG A 85 67.13 -9.35 3.93
CA ARG A 85 65.77 -9.85 3.70
C ARG A 85 64.86 -9.54 4.88
N LEU A 86 63.58 -9.31 4.64
CA LEU A 86 62.54 -9.18 5.68
C LEU A 86 61.17 -9.59 5.14
N SER A 87 60.20 -9.77 6.02
CA SER A 87 58.78 -9.82 5.68
C SER A 87 58.16 -8.44 5.88
N TRP A 88 57.37 -7.99 4.89
CA TRP A 88 56.47 -6.85 5.01
C TRP A 88 55.03 -7.37 5.08
N THR A 89 54.27 -6.87 6.05
CA THR A 89 52.85 -7.17 6.21
C THR A 89 52.04 -5.95 5.78
N ALA A 90 51.11 -6.19 4.86
CA ALA A 90 50.30 -5.16 4.26
C ALA A 90 49.31 -4.55 5.25
N PRO A 91 49.07 -3.23 5.20
CA PRO A 91 48.04 -2.57 6.00
C PRO A 91 46.64 -2.99 5.53
N LEU A 92 45.60 -2.46 6.17
CA LEU A 92 44.20 -2.72 5.78
C LEU A 92 43.81 -2.04 4.47
N CYS A 93 44.34 -0.85 4.23
CA CYS A 93 44.21 -0.13 2.97
C CYS A 93 45.58 0.44 2.56
N LEU A 94 45.84 0.49 1.26
CA LEU A 94 47.07 1.05 0.69
C LEU A 94 46.69 2.14 -0.33
N ALA A 95 47.25 3.33 -0.18
CA ALA A 95 47.05 4.41 -1.15
C ALA A 95 47.68 4.05 -2.51
N ASN A 96 46.96 4.30 -3.60
CA ASN A 96 47.49 4.10 -4.94
C ASN A 96 48.59 5.13 -5.27
N GLY A 97 49.68 4.68 -5.90
CA GLY A 97 50.60 5.56 -6.63
C GLY A 97 52.01 5.70 -6.06
N SER A 98 52.38 4.99 -5.01
CA SER A 98 53.79 4.93 -4.56
C SER A 98 54.14 3.60 -3.88
N PRO A 99 55.32 3.01 -4.18
CA PRO A 99 55.78 1.79 -3.52
C PRO A 99 55.86 1.95 -2.00
N PRO A 100 55.17 1.12 -1.18
CA PRO A 100 55.13 1.31 0.27
C PRO A 100 56.43 0.97 0.98
N VAL A 101 57.35 0.24 0.34
CA VAL A 101 58.61 -0.19 0.95
C VAL A 101 59.80 0.24 0.10
N THR A 102 60.77 0.89 0.74
CA THR A 102 62.06 1.27 0.14
C THR A 102 63.20 0.62 0.91
N ALA A 103 64.16 0.07 0.18
CA ALA A 103 65.40 -0.45 0.74
C ALA A 103 66.59 0.38 0.24
N THR A 104 67.47 0.77 1.16
CA THR A 104 68.68 1.55 0.87
C THR A 104 69.90 0.73 1.27
N VAL A 105 70.88 0.68 0.38
CA VAL A 105 72.18 0.07 0.62
C VAL A 105 73.22 1.17 0.62
N THR A 106 74.02 1.27 1.68
CA THR A 106 75.07 2.29 1.83
C THR A 106 76.42 1.59 1.99
N ASN A 107 77.43 2.04 1.25
CA ASN A 107 78.79 1.50 1.36
C ASN A 107 79.62 2.21 2.45
N GLY A 108 80.83 1.72 2.70
CA GLY A 108 81.74 2.29 3.70
C GLY A 108 82.21 3.71 3.41
N LEU A 109 81.91 4.24 2.22
CA LEU A 109 82.22 5.61 1.77
C LEU A 109 81.00 6.55 1.90
N GLY A 110 79.87 6.06 2.42
CA GLY A 110 78.63 6.83 2.60
C GLY A 110 77.78 6.99 1.34
N LEU A 111 78.17 6.37 0.22
CA LEU A 111 77.40 6.39 -1.02
C LEU A 111 76.30 5.34 -0.97
N SER A 112 75.11 5.68 -1.50
CA SER A 112 73.91 4.83 -1.36
C SER A 112 73.22 4.54 -2.69
N THR A 113 72.60 3.36 -2.77
CA THR A 113 71.70 2.95 -3.86
C THR A 113 70.39 2.44 -3.25
N THR A 114 69.26 2.82 -3.85
CA THR A 114 67.92 2.47 -3.36
C THR A 114 67.16 1.57 -4.33
N THR A 115 66.28 0.72 -3.80
CA THR A 115 65.27 0.00 -4.58
C THR A 115 63.93 0.05 -3.88
N ALA A 116 62.84 0.03 -4.65
CA ALA A 116 61.48 0.16 -4.14
C ALA A 116 60.65 -1.09 -4.48
N PHE A 117 59.78 -1.49 -3.57
CA PHE A 117 58.90 -2.65 -3.72
C PHE A 117 57.45 -2.20 -3.78
N ASP A 118 56.82 -2.48 -4.92
CA ASP A 118 55.45 -2.08 -5.19
C ASP A 118 54.49 -3.27 -5.07
N PHE A 119 53.23 -2.98 -4.77
CA PHE A 119 52.18 -3.96 -4.50
C PHE A 119 50.84 -3.54 -5.10
N SER A 120 50.08 -4.52 -5.60
CA SER A 120 48.67 -4.34 -5.92
C SER A 120 47.79 -4.95 -4.82
N PHE A 121 46.72 -4.23 -4.47
CA PHE A 121 45.74 -4.67 -3.48
C PHE A 121 44.52 -5.28 -4.17
N VAL A 122 44.15 -6.49 -3.76
CA VAL A 122 42.87 -7.10 -4.17
C VAL A 122 41.83 -6.78 -3.13
N GLN A 123 40.84 -5.97 -3.51
CA GLN A 123 39.61 -5.84 -2.74
C GLN A 123 38.54 -6.73 -3.36
N HIS A 124 38.08 -7.72 -2.61
CA HIS A 124 36.92 -8.54 -2.99
C HIS A 124 35.65 -7.72 -2.79
N LEU A 125 35.25 -6.97 -3.82
CA LEU A 125 34.01 -6.18 -3.79
C LEU A 125 32.76 -7.05 -3.55
N GLU A 126 32.83 -8.33 -3.90
CA GLU A 126 31.76 -9.32 -3.68
C GLU A 126 31.58 -9.71 -2.19
N ALA A 127 32.52 -9.35 -1.31
CA ALA A 127 32.38 -9.63 0.13
C ALA A 127 31.34 -8.72 0.82
N ASN A 128 31.03 -7.56 0.24
CA ASN A 128 30.10 -6.57 0.80
C ASN A 128 28.77 -6.60 0.04
N HIS A 129 27.98 -7.65 0.27
CA HIS A 129 26.64 -7.80 -0.29
C HIS A 129 25.63 -8.03 0.82
N GLN A 130 24.35 -7.75 0.53
CA GLN A 130 23.25 -8.15 1.39
C GLN A 130 23.29 -9.68 1.51
N PRO A 131 23.53 -10.26 2.70
CA PRO A 131 23.47 -11.72 2.86
C PRO A 131 22.06 -12.21 2.56
N ALA A 132 21.88 -13.54 2.56
CA ALA A 132 20.55 -14.14 2.40
C ALA A 132 19.50 -13.38 3.22
N PHE A 133 18.32 -13.17 2.65
CA PHE A 133 17.23 -12.41 3.26
C PHE A 133 16.70 -13.18 4.47
N THR A 134 17.39 -13.05 5.59
CA THR A 134 17.09 -13.59 6.90
C THR A 134 17.03 -12.42 7.88
N ALA A 135 16.43 -12.64 9.05
CA ALA A 135 16.34 -11.60 10.08
C ALA A 135 17.73 -11.06 10.49
N GLU A 136 18.77 -11.90 10.45
CA GLU A 136 20.15 -11.51 10.78
C GLU A 136 20.79 -10.59 9.73
N GLY A 137 20.28 -10.60 8.49
CA GLY A 137 20.79 -9.79 7.39
C GLY A 137 20.37 -8.31 7.45
N PHE A 138 19.46 -7.94 8.34
CA PHE A 138 18.87 -6.60 8.43
C PHE A 138 18.92 -6.05 9.87
N GLU A 139 19.05 -4.73 10.00
CA GLU A 139 19.01 -4.01 11.29
C GLU A 139 17.59 -3.65 11.71
N GLN A 140 16.75 -3.37 10.73
CA GLN A 140 15.44 -2.77 10.95
C GLN A 140 14.50 -3.15 9.80
N PHE A 141 13.25 -3.39 10.18
CA PHE A 141 12.11 -3.57 9.30
C PHE A 141 11.06 -2.54 9.71
N GLU A 142 10.52 -1.81 8.75
CA GLU A 142 9.43 -0.85 8.95
C GLU A 142 8.39 -1.06 7.85
N ASN A 143 7.16 -1.41 8.25
CA ASN A 143 6.07 -1.71 7.30
C ASN A 143 6.40 -2.82 6.27
N VAL A 144 7.24 -3.78 6.65
CA VAL A 144 7.63 -4.93 5.82
C VAL A 144 7.81 -6.18 6.69
N ALA A 145 7.56 -7.34 6.08
CA ALA A 145 7.80 -8.64 6.66
C ALA A 145 8.82 -9.42 5.82
N LEU A 146 9.59 -10.28 6.50
CA LEU A 146 10.47 -11.23 5.85
C LEU A 146 9.74 -12.58 5.72
N GLN A 147 9.45 -13.02 4.50
CA GLN A 147 8.75 -14.26 4.23
C GLN A 147 9.51 -15.07 3.18
N GLN A 148 9.90 -16.30 3.54
CA GLN A 148 10.53 -17.27 2.63
C GLN A 148 11.74 -16.71 1.83
N GLY A 149 12.56 -15.87 2.47
CA GLY A 149 13.73 -15.27 1.80
C GLY A 149 13.39 -14.05 0.92
N SER A 150 12.20 -13.48 1.06
CA SER A 150 11.77 -12.25 0.39
C SER A 150 11.30 -11.22 1.41
N VAL A 151 11.50 -9.94 1.10
CA VAL A 151 10.89 -8.82 1.83
C VAL A 151 9.59 -8.48 1.12
N SER A 152 8.48 -8.46 1.85
CA SER A 152 7.16 -8.09 1.34
C SER A 152 6.51 -7.06 2.26
N LEU A 153 5.60 -6.25 1.73
CA LEU A 153 4.68 -5.51 2.59
C LEU A 153 3.83 -6.53 3.37
N PRO A 154 3.56 -6.33 4.66
CA PRO A 154 2.68 -7.22 5.39
C PRO A 154 1.30 -7.22 4.72
N PRO A 155 0.67 -8.38 4.53
CA PRO A 155 -0.68 -8.43 4.01
C PRO A 155 -1.61 -7.71 4.99
N TRP A 156 -2.55 -6.94 4.48
CA TRP A 156 -3.55 -6.26 5.30
C TRP A 156 -4.58 -7.23 5.93
N GLY A 157 -4.51 -8.52 5.59
CA GLY A 157 -5.53 -9.51 5.92
C GLY A 157 -6.69 -9.46 4.93
N SER A 158 -7.50 -10.53 4.91
CA SER A 158 -8.80 -10.49 4.23
C SER A 158 -9.77 -9.65 5.04
N LEU A 159 -10.49 -8.75 4.38
CA LEU A 159 -11.64 -8.10 5.00
C LEU A 159 -12.87 -9.02 4.89
N ASP A 160 -13.73 -8.95 5.89
CA ASP A 160 -15.04 -9.58 5.92
C ASP A 160 -16.11 -8.49 5.72
N ALA A 161 -17.04 -8.69 4.78
CA ALA A 161 -18.13 -7.75 4.54
C ALA A 161 -18.99 -7.53 5.80
N GLU A 162 -19.15 -8.55 6.63
CA GLU A 162 -19.92 -8.46 7.87
C GLU A 162 -19.15 -7.79 9.01
N HIS A 163 -17.84 -7.55 8.87
CA HIS A 163 -16.98 -6.96 9.92
C HIS A 163 -15.72 -6.32 9.32
N ILE A 164 -15.87 -5.11 8.76
CA ILE A 164 -14.80 -4.37 8.08
C ILE A 164 -14.01 -3.55 9.11
N VAL A 165 -12.87 -4.09 9.56
CA VAL A 165 -11.96 -3.43 10.51
C VAL A 165 -10.53 -3.47 9.97
N PHE A 166 -9.89 -2.31 9.91
CA PHE A 166 -8.47 -2.23 9.59
C PHE A 166 -7.61 -2.35 10.85
N PRO A 167 -6.50 -3.11 10.82
CA PRO A 167 -5.71 -3.40 12.03
C PRO A 167 -4.88 -2.21 12.53
N LYS A 168 -4.62 -1.23 11.66
CA LYS A 168 -3.86 -0.01 11.98
C LYS A 168 -4.46 1.17 11.24
N ASP A 169 -4.10 2.37 11.69
CA ASP A 169 -4.41 3.60 10.96
C ASP A 169 -3.89 3.51 9.52
N LEU A 170 -4.71 3.93 8.58
CA LEU A 170 -4.32 4.01 7.16
C LEU A 170 -5.06 5.17 6.51
N ARG A 171 -4.54 5.64 5.37
CA ARG A 171 -5.28 6.53 4.49
C ARG A 171 -5.98 5.69 3.43
N LEU A 172 -7.29 5.89 3.27
CA LEU A 172 -8.13 5.08 2.40
C LEU A 172 -8.72 5.95 1.31
N SER A 173 -8.72 5.46 0.08
CA SER A 173 -9.53 6.01 -1.00
C SER A 173 -10.53 4.97 -1.50
N VAL A 174 -11.60 5.45 -2.12
CA VAL A 174 -12.59 4.63 -2.82
C VAL A 174 -12.69 5.11 -4.25
N ALA A 175 -12.55 4.19 -5.20
CA ALA A 175 -12.73 4.45 -6.62
C ALA A 175 -14.02 3.76 -7.10
N PHE A 176 -14.85 4.47 -7.84
CA PHE A 176 -15.95 3.86 -8.62
C PHE A 176 -15.33 3.04 -9.76
N VAL A 177 -15.80 1.82 -9.98
CA VAL A 177 -15.22 0.90 -10.98
C VAL A 177 -16.21 0.63 -12.11
N HIS A 178 -17.44 0.28 -11.75
CA HIS A 178 -18.42 -0.25 -12.68
C HIS A 178 -19.83 -0.11 -12.12
N LYS A 179 -20.80 0.07 -13.01
CA LYS A 179 -22.24 -0.05 -12.79
C LYS A 179 -22.82 -0.91 -13.91
N ASP A 180 -23.64 -1.89 -13.56
CA ASP A 180 -24.55 -2.58 -14.48
C ASP A 180 -25.94 -2.63 -13.87
N SER A 181 -26.61 -1.49 -13.83
CA SER A 181 -27.92 -1.39 -13.20
C SER A 181 -28.74 -0.22 -13.75
N LEU A 182 -30.07 -0.37 -13.65
CA LEU A 182 -31.05 0.68 -13.95
C LEU A 182 -31.38 1.55 -12.74
N ALA A 183 -30.71 1.43 -11.59
CA ALA A 183 -30.95 2.28 -10.43
C ALA A 183 -29.96 3.44 -10.37
N SER A 184 -30.34 4.46 -9.60
CA SER A 184 -29.37 5.44 -9.10
C SER A 184 -28.91 5.00 -7.72
N HIS A 185 -27.61 5.07 -7.47
CA HIS A 185 -27.04 4.71 -6.17
C HIS A 185 -26.21 5.83 -5.56
N ALA A 186 -26.25 5.94 -4.24
CA ALA A 186 -25.28 6.71 -3.47
C ALA A 186 -24.54 5.78 -2.51
N LEU A 187 -23.22 5.81 -2.52
CA LEU A 187 -22.37 5.02 -1.62
C LEU A 187 -22.03 5.84 -0.38
N GLY A 188 -22.20 5.22 0.78
CA GLY A 188 -21.73 5.78 2.04
C GLY A 188 -21.17 4.76 3.02
N TYR A 189 -20.68 5.27 4.14
CA TYR A 189 -20.29 4.44 5.27
C TYR A 189 -20.61 5.09 6.62
N LEU A 190 -20.74 4.23 7.64
CA LEU A 190 -20.96 4.57 9.05
C LEU A 190 -19.88 3.92 9.90
N TYR A 191 -19.72 4.40 11.13
CA TYR A 191 -18.92 3.73 12.16
C TYR A 191 -19.81 3.06 13.22
N VAL A 192 -19.49 1.82 13.57
CA VAL A 192 -20.29 1.04 14.55
C VAL A 192 -20.20 1.63 15.96
N ASP A 193 -19.07 2.20 16.34
CA ASP A 193 -18.90 2.85 17.64
C ASP A 193 -19.80 4.10 17.81
N GLU A 194 -20.02 4.86 16.74
CA GLU A 194 -20.95 5.99 16.72
C GLU A 194 -22.41 5.53 16.82
N LEU A 195 -22.76 4.43 16.12
CA LEU A 195 -24.08 3.81 16.23
C LEU A 195 -24.35 3.26 17.64
N LEU A 196 -23.34 2.67 18.28
CA LEU A 196 -23.40 2.21 19.67
C LEU A 196 -23.66 3.37 20.63
N GLN A 197 -22.94 4.49 20.45
CA GLN A 197 -23.14 5.70 21.26
C GLN A 197 -24.54 6.31 21.11
N ARG A 198 -25.14 6.16 19.92
CA ARG A 198 -26.51 6.60 19.63
C ARG A 198 -27.58 5.58 20.03
N GLY A 199 -27.18 4.39 20.49
CA GLY A 199 -28.09 3.34 20.94
C GLY A 199 -28.78 2.57 19.81
N TYR A 200 -28.25 2.61 18.58
CA TYR A 200 -28.81 1.84 17.46
C TYR A 200 -28.38 0.38 17.47
N VAL A 201 -27.22 0.09 18.06
CA VAL A 201 -26.65 -1.24 18.17
C VAL A 201 -26.19 -1.55 19.58
N ASP A 202 -26.13 -2.84 19.93
CA ASP A 202 -25.48 -3.33 21.14
C ASP A 202 -23.94 -3.44 20.98
N PRO A 203 -23.19 -3.77 22.03
CA PRO A 203 -21.73 -3.96 21.95
C PRO A 203 -21.25 -5.08 21.01
N TRP A 204 -22.17 -5.91 20.49
CA TRP A 204 -21.89 -6.98 19.53
C TRP A 204 -22.33 -6.59 18.10
N GLY A 205 -22.80 -5.37 17.89
CA GLY A 205 -23.25 -4.88 16.59
C GLY A 205 -24.65 -5.37 16.17
N ASN A 206 -25.45 -5.92 17.08
CA ASN A 206 -26.83 -6.27 16.80
C ASN A 206 -27.72 -5.03 16.90
N LEU A 207 -28.67 -4.88 15.97
CA LEU A 207 -29.65 -3.80 15.98
C LEU A 207 -30.53 -3.86 17.23
N MET A 208 -30.80 -2.69 17.81
CA MET A 208 -31.62 -2.53 19.02
C MET A 208 -33.05 -2.09 18.68
N ASP A 209 -34.01 -2.51 19.50
CA ASP A 209 -35.40 -2.02 19.55
C ASP A 209 -35.71 -1.64 21.02
N PHE A 210 -35.16 -0.52 21.48
CA PHE A 210 -35.29 -0.08 22.87
C PHE A 210 -36.74 0.30 23.23
N ASN A 211 -37.52 0.77 22.25
CA ASN A 211 -38.89 1.18 22.47
C ASN A 211 -39.91 0.01 22.36
N ALA A 212 -39.41 -1.18 22.03
CA ALA A 212 -40.10 -2.47 21.98
C ALA A 212 -41.34 -2.46 21.07
N ASN A 213 -41.26 -1.77 19.93
CA ASN A 213 -42.36 -1.67 18.97
C ASN A 213 -42.26 -2.65 17.79
N GLY A 214 -41.19 -3.46 17.77
CA GLY A 214 -40.91 -4.51 16.80
C GLY A 214 -40.12 -4.04 15.57
N ILE A 215 -39.75 -2.77 15.51
CA ILE A 215 -38.94 -2.18 14.45
C ILE A 215 -37.61 -1.77 15.09
N ALA A 216 -36.48 -2.08 14.46
CA ALA A 216 -35.21 -1.65 15.00
C ALA A 216 -35.13 -0.11 14.99
N ASP A 217 -34.58 0.45 16.05
CA ASP A 217 -34.43 1.89 16.26
C ASP A 217 -33.66 2.56 15.09
N LEU A 218 -32.70 1.84 14.50
CA LEU A 218 -31.99 2.30 13.30
C LEU A 218 -32.95 2.47 12.12
N HIS A 219 -33.77 1.46 11.84
CA HIS A 219 -34.72 1.47 10.72
C HIS A 219 -35.84 2.50 10.92
N GLU A 220 -36.26 2.71 12.17
CA GLU A 220 -37.20 3.79 12.50
C GLU A 220 -36.65 5.16 12.16
N ASP A 221 -35.38 5.42 12.50
CA ASP A 221 -34.75 6.72 12.30
C ASP A 221 -34.25 6.93 10.86
N LEU A 222 -33.95 5.86 10.11
CA LEU A 222 -33.70 5.93 8.66
C LEU A 222 -34.91 6.46 7.92
N TYR A 223 -36.11 5.99 8.27
CA TYR A 223 -37.34 6.35 7.55
C TYR A 223 -38.23 7.33 8.32
N ASN A 224 -37.77 7.83 9.47
CA ASN A 224 -38.52 8.71 10.35
C ASN A 224 -39.93 8.17 10.65
N LEU A 225 -40.04 6.89 11.00
CA LEU A 225 -41.32 6.17 11.01
C LEU A 225 -41.85 5.83 12.41
N ALA A 226 -41.12 6.19 13.48
CA ALA A 226 -41.51 5.91 14.85
C ALA A 226 -42.85 6.58 15.26
N PRO A 227 -43.49 6.12 16.36
CA PRO A 227 -44.59 6.85 16.97
C PRO A 227 -44.20 8.32 17.26
N PRO A 228 -45.05 9.32 16.93
CA PRO A 228 -44.68 10.73 17.10
C PRO A 228 -44.76 11.21 18.56
N SER A 229 -45.37 10.44 19.45
CA SER A 229 -45.50 10.77 20.88
C SER A 229 -45.71 9.53 21.74
N GLY A 230 -45.57 9.69 23.07
CA GLY A 230 -45.71 8.59 24.03
C GLY A 230 -44.38 7.89 24.34
N SER A 231 -44.45 6.81 25.13
CA SER A 231 -43.27 6.11 25.62
C SER A 231 -42.53 5.30 24.55
N ARG A 232 -43.15 5.10 23.38
CA ARG A 232 -42.56 4.39 22.25
C ARG A 232 -42.08 5.32 21.14
N ALA A 233 -42.07 6.63 21.39
CA ALA A 233 -41.69 7.60 20.39
C ALA A 233 -40.18 7.69 20.22
N ARG A 234 -39.74 8.12 19.03
CA ARG A 234 -38.37 8.51 18.75
C ARG A 234 -38.28 9.96 18.27
N PRO A 235 -37.16 10.66 18.52
CA PRO A 235 -36.93 11.98 17.97
C PRO A 235 -36.93 11.95 16.43
N TYR A 236 -37.51 12.97 15.81
CA TYR A 236 -37.39 13.16 14.36
C TYR A 236 -35.94 13.41 13.96
N ILE A 237 -35.43 12.72 12.94
CA ILE A 237 -34.13 13.00 12.33
C ILE A 237 -34.34 14.02 11.20
N GLY A 238 -34.02 15.28 11.49
CA GLY A 238 -34.30 16.42 10.61
C GLY A 238 -34.65 17.69 11.39
N VAL A 239 -34.84 18.80 10.67
CA VAL A 239 -35.29 20.08 11.26
C VAL A 239 -36.81 20.23 11.18
N ASN A 240 -37.36 20.26 9.96
CA ASN A 240 -38.79 20.44 9.71
C ASN A 240 -39.31 19.30 8.83
N ARG A 241 -40.27 18.56 9.37
CA ARG A 241 -40.98 17.51 8.65
C ARG A 241 -41.80 18.10 7.49
N ARG A 242 -41.60 17.57 6.29
CA ARG A 242 -42.39 17.77 5.06
C ARG A 242 -43.79 17.19 5.19
N CYS A 243 -43.93 15.96 5.68
CA CYS A 243 -45.22 15.25 5.74
C CYS A 243 -45.62 14.82 7.16
N PHE A 244 -46.82 15.23 7.60
CA PHE A 244 -47.36 14.97 8.94
C PHE A 244 -48.35 13.80 9.00
N GLN A 245 -48.44 12.99 7.95
CA GLN A 245 -49.37 11.87 7.92
C GLN A 245 -48.97 10.81 8.95
N THR A 246 -49.96 10.16 9.55
CA THR A 246 -49.78 9.05 10.48
C THR A 246 -50.54 7.83 10.00
N PHE A 247 -50.23 6.65 10.53
CA PHE A 247 -50.98 5.43 10.29
C PHE A 247 -51.05 4.58 11.56
N ASN A 248 -52.02 3.66 11.63
CA ASN A 248 -52.18 2.76 12.76
C ASN A 248 -51.83 1.35 12.33
N SER A 249 -50.89 0.72 13.03
CA SER A 249 -50.51 -0.68 12.82
C SER A 249 -50.30 -1.35 14.18
N GLN A 250 -50.92 -2.52 14.37
CA GLN A 250 -50.88 -3.27 15.64
C GLN A 250 -51.18 -2.44 16.91
N GLY A 251 -52.10 -1.48 16.81
CA GLY A 251 -52.52 -0.67 17.96
C GLY A 251 -51.58 0.49 18.32
N LEU A 252 -50.56 0.76 17.52
CA LEU A 252 -49.68 1.92 17.66
C LEU A 252 -49.89 2.88 16.48
N THR A 253 -49.83 4.17 16.77
CA THR A 253 -49.86 5.24 15.76
C THR A 253 -48.44 5.63 15.41
N TYR A 254 -48.06 5.42 14.15
CA TYR A 254 -46.73 5.71 13.59
C TYR A 254 -46.80 6.91 12.66
N SER A 255 -45.67 7.58 12.47
CA SER A 255 -45.50 8.56 11.40
C SER A 255 -45.30 7.87 10.05
N GLN A 256 -45.93 8.37 8.98
CA GLN A 256 -45.65 7.88 7.63
C GLN A 256 -44.27 8.40 7.16
N PRO A 257 -43.41 7.54 6.58
CA PRO A 257 -42.10 7.94 6.07
C PRO A 257 -42.20 8.93 4.91
N GLU A 258 -41.44 10.02 4.98
CA GLU A 258 -41.44 11.04 3.92
C GLU A 258 -40.74 10.55 2.66
N LEU A 259 -39.78 9.64 2.83
CA LEU A 259 -39.13 8.87 1.77
C LEU A 259 -40.06 7.87 1.07
N ALA A 260 -41.25 7.63 1.62
CA ALA A 260 -42.28 6.74 1.05
C ALA A 260 -43.56 7.50 0.64
N LEU A 261 -43.47 8.83 0.53
CA LEU A 261 -44.60 9.71 0.21
C LEU A 261 -44.30 10.61 -0.98
N ASN A 262 -45.28 10.75 -1.88
CA ASN A 262 -45.20 11.67 -3.01
C ASN A 262 -45.08 13.14 -2.58
N ALA A 263 -44.87 14.04 -3.54
CA ALA A 263 -44.74 15.48 -3.28
C ALA A 263 -45.94 16.08 -2.51
N GLY A 264 -47.14 15.54 -2.74
CA GLY A 264 -48.37 15.97 -2.07
C GLY A 264 -48.62 15.37 -0.68
N CYS A 265 -47.71 14.56 -0.14
CA CYS A 265 -47.87 13.88 1.15
C CYS A 265 -49.18 13.08 1.26
N THR A 266 -49.60 12.42 0.16
CA THR A 266 -50.86 11.65 0.15
C THR A 266 -50.72 10.40 1.02
N PRO A 267 -51.64 10.15 1.98
CA PRO A 267 -51.60 8.94 2.81
C PRO A 267 -51.45 7.66 1.98
N SER A 268 -50.65 6.72 2.47
CA SER A 268 -50.24 5.54 1.70
C SER A 268 -50.24 4.23 2.50
N PHE A 269 -50.93 4.20 3.65
CA PHE A 269 -51.09 2.98 4.43
C PHE A 269 -52.25 2.12 3.93
N ALA A 270 -52.02 0.81 3.82
CA ALA A 270 -53.07 -0.17 3.56
C ALA A 270 -52.74 -1.53 4.20
N SER A 271 -53.77 -2.25 4.66
CA SER A 271 -53.64 -3.68 4.95
C SER A 271 -54.06 -4.46 3.69
N GLN A 272 -53.15 -5.27 3.15
CA GLN A 272 -53.35 -5.98 1.89
C GLN A 272 -52.77 -7.40 1.92
N SER A 273 -53.20 -8.23 0.97
CA SER A 273 -52.71 -9.59 0.83
C SER A 273 -51.43 -9.60 -0.01
N LEU A 274 -50.29 -9.94 0.60
CA LEU A 274 -49.00 -10.11 -0.09
C LEU A 274 -48.52 -11.56 0.01
N LEU A 275 -47.63 -11.96 -0.90
CA LEU A 275 -46.92 -13.23 -0.80
C LEU A 275 -45.95 -13.17 0.40
N ASP A 276 -45.75 -14.30 1.07
CA ASP A 276 -44.74 -14.39 2.13
C ASP A 276 -43.37 -14.55 1.48
N ALA A 277 -42.43 -13.68 1.87
CA ALA A 277 -41.10 -13.60 1.32
C ALA A 277 -40.07 -14.47 2.07
N ARG A 278 -40.48 -15.30 3.03
CA ARG A 278 -39.59 -16.30 3.62
C ARG A 278 -39.25 -17.39 2.59
N PRO A 279 -38.07 -18.02 2.68
CA PRO A 279 -37.70 -19.13 1.83
C PRO A 279 -38.74 -20.27 1.83
N GLY A 280 -39.04 -20.77 0.63
CA GLY A 280 -39.97 -21.88 0.41
C GLY A 280 -41.39 -21.46 0.06
N ALA A 281 -42.28 -22.44 -0.03
CA ALA A 281 -43.67 -22.22 -0.43
C ALA A 281 -44.54 -21.86 0.78
N HIS A 282 -45.05 -20.64 0.80
CA HIS A 282 -45.93 -20.11 1.84
C HIS A 282 -47.18 -19.46 1.21
N PRO A 283 -48.35 -19.51 1.88
CA PRO A 283 -49.55 -18.85 1.36
C PRO A 283 -49.41 -17.32 1.45
N SER A 284 -50.18 -16.60 0.63
CA SER A 284 -50.35 -15.16 0.80
C SER A 284 -50.98 -14.84 2.16
N GLN A 285 -50.64 -13.68 2.71
CA GLN A 285 -51.05 -13.27 4.04
C GLN A 285 -51.48 -11.81 4.04
N THR A 286 -52.47 -11.48 4.86
CA THR A 286 -52.84 -10.10 5.13
C THR A 286 -51.76 -9.48 6.01
N VAL A 287 -51.10 -8.45 5.47
CA VAL A 287 -50.02 -7.71 6.09
C VAL A 287 -50.28 -6.21 5.96
N ASP A 288 -49.67 -5.44 6.84
CA ASP A 288 -49.68 -3.98 6.72
C ASP A 288 -48.58 -3.54 5.75
N VAL A 289 -48.90 -2.55 4.92
CA VAL A 289 -47.97 -1.94 3.97
C VAL A 289 -48.07 -0.43 4.12
N ILE A 290 -46.92 0.22 4.30
CA ILE A 290 -46.82 1.67 4.35
C ILE A 290 -45.96 2.17 3.20
N GLY A 291 -46.47 3.15 2.45
CA GLY A 291 -45.71 3.81 1.40
C GLY A 291 -46.30 3.61 0.01
N ARG A 292 -45.59 4.09 -0.99
CA ARG A 292 -45.94 3.94 -2.41
C ARG A 292 -44.69 4.02 -3.28
N ASP A 293 -44.74 3.39 -4.43
CA ASP A 293 -43.73 3.60 -5.48
C ASP A 293 -43.79 5.00 -6.13
N ALA A 294 -42.69 5.40 -6.77
CA ALA A 294 -42.61 6.60 -7.59
C ALA A 294 -43.08 6.38 -9.04
N THR A 295 -43.88 7.30 -9.55
CA THR A 295 -44.30 7.34 -10.97
C THR A 295 -43.40 8.26 -11.79
N THR A 296 -43.20 7.98 -13.08
CA THR A 296 -42.41 8.82 -14.01
C THR A 296 -43.11 10.12 -14.43
N SER A 297 -44.43 10.20 -14.32
CA SER A 297 -45.21 11.35 -14.77
C SER A 297 -46.36 11.68 -13.80
N PRO A 298 -46.37 12.86 -13.17
CA PRO A 298 -45.31 13.87 -13.18
C PRO A 298 -44.04 13.39 -12.44
N PRO A 299 -42.86 13.97 -12.71
CA PRO A 299 -41.65 13.69 -11.94
C PRO A 299 -41.84 13.89 -10.44
N PRO A 300 -41.08 13.15 -9.60
CA PRO A 300 -41.28 13.13 -8.16
C PRO A 300 -41.03 14.49 -7.49
N GLY A 301 -40.18 15.35 -8.05
CA GLY A 301 -39.87 16.68 -7.49
C GLY A 301 -39.36 16.57 -6.05
N LEU A 302 -40.08 17.19 -5.10
CA LEU A 302 -39.80 17.10 -3.65
C LEU A 302 -40.38 15.84 -2.97
N GLY A 303 -41.04 14.96 -3.73
CA GLY A 303 -41.52 13.67 -3.23
C GLY A 303 -40.37 12.74 -2.88
N PHE A 304 -40.65 11.78 -2.00
CA PHE A 304 -39.70 10.76 -1.55
C PHE A 304 -38.43 11.36 -0.94
N SER A 305 -38.57 12.50 -0.27
CA SER A 305 -37.49 13.26 0.39
C SER A 305 -37.95 13.71 1.78
N ASP A 306 -37.03 13.81 2.73
CA ASP A 306 -37.22 14.14 4.15
C ASP A 306 -36.56 15.48 4.56
N ASN A 307 -36.41 16.41 3.60
CA ASN A 307 -35.89 17.78 3.78
C ASN A 307 -34.43 17.86 4.31
N GLY A 308 -33.62 16.84 4.00
CA GLY A 308 -32.18 16.84 4.24
C GLY A 308 -31.36 17.69 3.27
N LEU A 309 -30.08 17.38 3.22
CA LEU A 309 -29.11 17.91 2.26
C LEU A 309 -29.41 17.37 0.86
N PHE A 310 -29.74 16.08 0.79
CA PHE A 310 -29.89 15.33 -0.43
C PHE A 310 -31.26 14.69 -0.47
N ALA A 311 -32.01 15.02 -1.50
CA ALA A 311 -33.31 14.42 -1.66
C ALA A 311 -33.16 12.93 -1.98
N ARG A 312 -33.96 12.10 -1.30
CA ARG A 312 -33.98 10.63 -1.39
C ARG A 312 -32.75 9.92 -0.81
N ILE A 313 -31.94 10.62 -0.02
CA ILE A 313 -31.01 10.01 0.94
C ILE A 313 -31.60 10.22 2.34
N PRO A 314 -31.73 9.19 3.18
CA PRO A 314 -32.17 9.37 4.56
C PRO A 314 -31.34 10.39 5.33
N ASN A 315 -31.98 11.33 6.02
CA ASN A 315 -31.32 12.33 6.87
C ASN A 315 -30.29 11.73 7.85
N LEU A 316 -30.52 10.49 8.32
CA LEU A 316 -29.59 9.79 9.22
C LEU A 316 -28.29 9.38 8.53
N LEU A 317 -28.35 9.06 7.23
CA LEU A 317 -27.21 8.63 6.40
C LEU A 317 -26.49 9.79 5.72
N GLU A 318 -27.03 11.00 5.81
CA GLU A 318 -26.31 12.21 5.45
C GLU A 318 -25.21 12.54 6.46
N PRO A 319 -24.21 13.37 6.08
CA PRO A 319 -23.30 13.96 7.05
C PRO A 319 -24.04 14.83 8.07
N ALA A 320 -23.51 14.90 9.29
CA ALA A 320 -24.03 15.81 10.31
C ALA A 320 -24.02 17.25 9.80
N HIS A 321 -25.21 17.85 9.66
CA HIS A 321 -25.34 19.18 9.06
C HIS A 321 -26.60 19.91 9.57
N ALA A 322 -26.61 21.23 9.47
CA ALA A 322 -27.69 22.07 10.00
C ALA A 322 -29.08 21.69 9.45
N LEU A 323 -29.17 21.25 8.18
CA LEU A 323 -30.44 20.87 7.53
C LEU A 323 -31.07 19.58 8.09
N ASN A 324 -30.26 18.65 8.60
CA ASN A 324 -30.74 17.46 9.31
C ASN A 324 -30.69 17.62 10.85
N GLY A 325 -30.51 18.85 11.35
CA GLY A 325 -30.42 19.13 12.78
C GLY A 325 -29.14 18.63 13.44
N ASN A 326 -28.07 18.44 12.66
CA ASN A 326 -26.80 17.81 13.06
C ASN A 326 -26.99 16.38 13.59
N ARG A 327 -27.98 15.65 13.06
CA ARG A 327 -28.30 14.29 13.48
C ARG A 327 -27.74 13.21 12.56
N GLY A 328 -27.38 13.56 11.32
CA GLY A 328 -26.73 12.66 10.38
C GLY A 328 -25.45 12.03 10.92
N LEU A 329 -25.13 10.82 10.45
CA LEU A 329 -23.99 10.01 10.85
C LEU A 329 -23.15 9.53 9.66
N GLY A 330 -23.69 9.61 8.45
CA GLY A 330 -23.07 9.01 7.28
C GLY A 330 -21.95 9.87 6.69
N HIS A 331 -21.07 9.18 5.97
CA HIS A 331 -20.08 9.77 5.10
C HIS A 331 -20.42 9.32 3.69
N LEU A 332 -20.70 10.26 2.78
CA LEU A 332 -21.18 9.99 1.42
C LEU A 332 -20.12 10.36 0.37
N PRO A 333 -19.12 9.50 0.10
CA PRO A 333 -18.14 9.72 -0.96
C PRO A 333 -18.78 9.83 -2.34
N PHE A 334 -19.84 9.06 -2.64
CA PHE A 334 -20.56 9.17 -3.91
C PHE A 334 -22.05 9.42 -3.69
N LEU A 335 -22.59 10.45 -4.34
CA LEU A 335 -24.02 10.81 -4.33
C LEU A 335 -24.80 10.25 -5.52
N LEU A 336 -24.08 9.81 -6.56
CA LEU A 336 -24.59 9.14 -7.74
C LEU A 336 -23.48 8.25 -8.30
N THR A 337 -23.83 7.13 -8.95
CA THR A 337 -22.89 6.18 -9.56
C THR A 337 -23.21 5.95 -11.03
N ASP A 338 -23.97 6.84 -11.66
CA ASP A 338 -24.26 6.83 -13.10
C ASP A 338 -23.00 7.08 -13.91
N ASP A 339 -22.79 6.29 -14.96
CA ASP A 339 -21.68 6.38 -15.93
C ASP A 339 -22.19 5.76 -17.23
N ASP A 340 -23.20 6.40 -17.83
CA ASP A 340 -23.89 5.92 -19.03
C ASP A 340 -24.02 7.00 -20.12
N GLU A 341 -24.65 6.65 -21.25
CA GLU A 341 -24.71 7.53 -22.42
C GLU A 341 -25.90 8.52 -22.42
N ASP A 342 -26.72 8.53 -21.36
CA ASP A 342 -27.86 9.45 -21.26
C ASP A 342 -27.59 10.65 -20.34
N ARG A 343 -28.61 11.32 -19.79
CA ARG A 343 -28.46 12.48 -18.87
C ARG A 343 -29.59 12.49 -17.85
N THR A 344 -30.08 11.30 -17.51
CA THR A 344 -31.31 11.10 -16.78
C THR A 344 -31.14 10.01 -15.76
N THR A 345 -31.41 10.38 -14.51
CA THR A 345 -31.52 9.35 -13.48
C THR A 345 -32.85 8.60 -13.62
N PRO A 346 -32.86 7.29 -13.36
CA PRO A 346 -34.06 6.45 -13.29
C PRO A 346 -35.21 7.14 -12.54
N ARG A 347 -36.31 7.39 -13.24
CA ARG A 347 -37.50 8.13 -12.75
C ARG A 347 -37.22 9.51 -12.13
N GLN A 348 -36.06 10.11 -12.42
CA GLN A 348 -35.59 11.37 -11.84
C GLN A 348 -35.46 11.29 -10.31
N LEU A 349 -34.96 10.16 -9.82
CA LEU A 349 -34.78 9.88 -8.39
C LEU A 349 -33.33 10.02 -7.89
N GLY A 350 -32.38 10.45 -8.72
CA GLY A 350 -31.01 10.69 -8.25
C GLY A 350 -30.92 11.78 -7.17
N ALA A 351 -29.97 11.63 -6.25
CA ALA A 351 -29.67 12.64 -5.23
C ALA A 351 -29.04 13.90 -5.85
N VAL A 352 -28.23 13.71 -6.89
CA VAL A 352 -27.67 14.74 -7.76
C VAL A 352 -28.09 14.47 -9.21
N PRO A 353 -28.08 15.49 -10.08
CA PRO A 353 -28.36 15.29 -11.50
C PRO A 353 -27.23 14.54 -12.18
N ASP A 354 -27.60 13.62 -13.06
CA ASP A 354 -26.75 13.16 -14.15
C ASP A 354 -26.66 14.28 -15.20
N VAL A 355 -25.44 14.70 -15.53
CA VAL A 355 -25.19 15.87 -16.40
C VAL A 355 -24.32 15.57 -17.62
N ASP A 356 -23.81 14.35 -17.74
CA ASP A 356 -22.89 13.95 -18.78
C ASP A 356 -23.43 12.76 -19.56
N SER A 357 -23.02 12.62 -20.81
CA SER A 357 -23.55 11.61 -21.73
C SER A 357 -22.42 10.99 -22.55
N ARG A 358 -21.24 10.90 -21.93
CA ARG A 358 -20.06 10.29 -22.55
C ARG A 358 -20.20 8.79 -22.41
N TYR A 359 -19.48 8.04 -23.26
CA TYR A 359 -19.45 6.59 -23.13
C TYR A 359 -18.92 6.20 -21.74
N PRO A 360 -19.45 5.12 -21.12
CA PRO A 360 -18.99 4.61 -19.83
C PRO A 360 -17.46 4.55 -19.74
N ASN A 361 -16.89 5.23 -18.76
CA ASN A 361 -15.44 5.41 -18.64
C ASN A 361 -14.91 5.24 -17.21
N GLY A 362 -15.76 4.75 -16.31
CA GLY A 362 -15.50 4.57 -14.90
C GLY A 362 -15.36 5.89 -14.17
N ILE A 363 -16.13 6.92 -14.54
CA ILE A 363 -16.23 8.20 -13.83
C ILE A 363 -17.71 8.50 -13.68
N PRO A 364 -18.21 8.76 -12.45
CA PRO A 364 -19.60 9.15 -12.30
C PRO A 364 -19.96 10.43 -13.08
N ASP A 365 -21.16 10.49 -13.65
CA ASP A 365 -21.66 11.59 -14.50
C ASP A 365 -22.10 12.84 -13.71
N TYR A 366 -21.37 13.14 -12.63
CA TYR A 366 -21.49 14.39 -11.86
C TYR A 366 -20.13 14.80 -11.27
N ASP A 367 -19.98 16.09 -10.96
CA ASP A 367 -18.76 16.66 -10.37
C ASP A 367 -18.63 16.20 -8.90
N VAL A 368 -17.92 15.08 -8.68
CA VAL A 368 -17.70 14.47 -7.37
C VAL A 368 -16.83 15.37 -6.50
N SER A 369 -15.79 15.97 -7.09
CA SER A 369 -14.79 16.79 -6.40
C SER A 369 -15.36 18.08 -5.80
N ALA A 370 -16.52 18.54 -6.30
CA ALA A 370 -17.33 19.59 -5.68
C ALA A 370 -17.71 19.29 -4.21
N TYR A 371 -17.74 18.02 -3.80
CA TYR A 371 -18.09 17.57 -2.46
C TYR A 371 -16.90 16.99 -1.72
N ASP A 372 -16.79 17.27 -0.42
CA ASP A 372 -15.81 16.59 0.43
C ASP A 372 -16.14 15.11 0.64
N ALA A 373 -15.22 14.36 1.23
CA ALA A 373 -15.37 12.90 1.42
C ALA A 373 -16.53 12.50 2.35
N ARG A 374 -17.19 13.47 2.98
CA ARG A 374 -18.41 13.25 3.77
C ARG A 374 -19.68 13.50 2.94
N GLY A 375 -19.54 14.03 1.73
CA GLY A 375 -20.64 14.47 0.88
C GLY A 375 -21.07 15.91 1.16
N VAL A 376 -20.22 16.77 1.74
CA VAL A 376 -20.58 18.19 1.96
C VAL A 376 -20.00 19.05 0.83
N LEU A 377 -20.83 19.90 0.22
CA LEU A 377 -20.41 20.83 -0.83
C LEU A 377 -19.27 21.72 -0.34
N ARG A 378 -18.19 21.82 -1.10
CA ARG A 378 -17.04 22.67 -0.79
C ARG A 378 -17.30 24.13 -1.18
N ASP A 379 -16.76 25.05 -0.38
CA ASP A 379 -16.72 26.48 -0.73
C ASP A 379 -15.89 26.73 -2.00
N ILE A 380 -14.88 25.89 -2.23
CA ILE A 380 -14.00 25.93 -3.41
C ILE A 380 -13.87 24.51 -3.95
N ASN A 381 -14.32 24.30 -5.18
CA ASN A 381 -14.08 23.04 -5.89
C ASN A 381 -12.60 22.98 -6.33
N PRO A 382 -11.79 22.01 -5.84
CA PRO A 382 -10.41 21.85 -6.26
C PRO A 382 -10.25 21.42 -7.73
N ASP A 383 -11.26 20.82 -8.34
CA ASP A 383 -11.25 20.34 -9.72
C ASP A 383 -12.60 20.52 -10.45
N PRO A 384 -12.95 21.75 -10.89
CA PRO A 384 -14.27 22.03 -11.46
C PRO A 384 -14.61 21.24 -12.74
N GLY A 385 -15.78 20.60 -12.75
CA GLY A 385 -16.31 19.82 -13.88
C GLY A 385 -16.22 18.32 -13.62
N ILE A 386 -16.48 17.51 -14.66
CA ILE A 386 -16.32 16.05 -14.59
C ILE A 386 -15.00 15.67 -15.26
N THR A 387 -14.03 15.30 -14.45
CA THR A 387 -12.67 14.95 -14.85
C THR A 387 -12.27 13.56 -14.33
N PRO A 388 -11.13 12.99 -14.79
CA PRO A 388 -10.61 11.74 -14.24
C PRO A 388 -10.39 11.71 -12.71
N ALA A 389 -10.29 12.86 -12.03
CA ALA A 389 -10.15 12.89 -10.57
C ALA A 389 -11.45 12.48 -9.85
N ASP A 390 -12.62 12.70 -10.46
CA ASP A 390 -13.93 12.41 -9.86
C ASP A 390 -14.18 10.91 -9.69
N ARG A 391 -13.42 10.06 -10.37
CA ARG A 391 -13.43 8.61 -10.18
C ARG A 391 -13.15 8.20 -8.73
N THR A 392 -12.28 8.93 -8.03
CA THR A 392 -11.70 8.50 -6.77
C THR A 392 -11.86 9.54 -5.68
N VAL A 393 -12.41 9.13 -4.54
CA VAL A 393 -12.54 9.96 -3.35
C VAL A 393 -11.56 9.50 -2.29
N ASP A 394 -10.72 10.42 -1.83
CA ASP A 394 -9.85 10.22 -0.66
C ASP A 394 -10.68 10.37 0.62
N LEU A 395 -10.92 9.26 1.32
CA LEU A 395 -11.67 9.21 2.58
C LEU A 395 -10.84 9.76 3.75
N GLY A 396 -9.56 10.06 3.53
CA GLY A 396 -8.63 10.50 4.55
C GLY A 396 -8.17 9.35 5.45
N ARG A 397 -7.78 9.71 6.67
CA ARG A 397 -7.25 8.73 7.64
C ARG A 397 -8.37 7.98 8.34
N ILE A 398 -8.42 6.67 8.11
CA ILE A 398 -9.25 5.72 8.85
C ILE A 398 -8.44 5.23 10.06
N GLN A 399 -9.03 5.29 11.25
CA GLN A 399 -8.40 4.84 12.48
C GLN A 399 -8.43 3.31 12.59
N GLY A 400 -7.30 2.71 12.96
CA GLY A 400 -7.22 1.27 13.18
C GLY A 400 -8.12 0.81 14.33
N GLY A 401 -8.72 -0.36 14.18
CA GLY A 401 -9.61 -0.96 15.18
C GLY A 401 -11.03 -0.41 15.19
N ARG A 402 -11.34 0.63 14.40
CA ARG A 402 -12.73 1.07 14.19
C ARG A 402 -13.38 0.24 13.09
N GLU A 403 -14.62 -0.14 13.32
CA GLU A 403 -15.42 -0.89 12.35
C GLU A 403 -16.23 0.04 11.45
N LEU A 404 -16.11 -0.18 10.14
CA LEU A 404 -16.87 0.50 9.11
C LEU A 404 -18.04 -0.38 8.67
N VAL A 405 -19.17 0.27 8.39
CA VAL A 405 -20.30 -0.36 7.69
C VAL A 405 -20.59 0.48 6.45
N PHE A 406 -20.24 -0.05 5.28
CA PHE A 406 -20.66 0.54 4.03
C PHE A 406 -22.16 0.33 3.83
N PHE A 407 -22.80 1.31 3.23
CA PHE A 407 -24.19 1.25 2.80
C PHE A 407 -24.33 1.80 1.38
N LEU A 408 -25.33 1.30 0.68
CA LEU A 408 -25.77 1.79 -0.61
C LEU A 408 -27.21 2.27 -0.48
N VAL A 409 -27.45 3.55 -0.79
CA VAL A 409 -28.80 4.06 -0.98
C VAL A 409 -29.17 3.83 -2.43
N VAL A 410 -30.27 3.11 -2.67
CA VAL A 410 -30.70 2.70 -4.00
C VAL A 410 -32.05 3.32 -4.32
N ASN A 411 -32.11 3.98 -5.46
CA ASN A 411 -33.31 4.61 -5.98
C ASN A 411 -33.84 3.83 -7.18
N LEU A 412 -34.77 2.92 -6.90
CA LEU A 412 -35.40 2.02 -7.87
C LEU A 412 -36.87 1.77 -7.52
N GLU A 413 -37.50 0.80 -8.16
CA GLU A 413 -38.93 0.53 -8.05
C GLU A 413 -39.22 -0.32 -6.84
N ALA A 414 -40.30 0.02 -6.13
CA ALA A 414 -40.80 -0.84 -5.08
C ALA A 414 -41.63 -1.98 -5.70
N GLN A 415 -41.11 -3.22 -5.63
CA GLN A 415 -41.79 -4.41 -6.15
C GLN A 415 -41.93 -5.52 -5.11
N HIS A 416 -42.94 -6.37 -5.30
CA HIS A 416 -43.18 -7.54 -4.45
C HIS A 416 -43.53 -8.78 -5.28
N ALA A 417 -42.50 -9.50 -5.70
CA ALA A 417 -42.62 -10.78 -6.39
C ALA A 417 -41.56 -11.76 -5.85
N PRO A 418 -41.77 -12.37 -4.66
CA PRO A 418 -40.78 -13.27 -4.06
C PRO A 418 -40.35 -14.43 -4.97
N GLY A 419 -41.21 -14.87 -5.89
CA GLY A 419 -40.89 -15.92 -6.87
C GLY A 419 -39.86 -15.53 -7.93
N THR A 420 -39.55 -14.24 -8.07
CA THR A 420 -38.48 -13.69 -8.91
C THR A 420 -37.46 -12.90 -8.09
N SER A 421 -37.31 -13.24 -6.80
CA SER A 421 -36.36 -12.60 -5.87
C SER A 421 -36.57 -11.10 -5.63
N LEU A 422 -37.79 -10.60 -5.82
CA LEU A 422 -38.12 -9.19 -5.55
C LEU A 422 -39.05 -9.09 -4.35
N VAL A 423 -38.70 -8.29 -3.35
CA VAL A 423 -39.51 -8.16 -2.13
C VAL A 423 -39.64 -6.70 -1.70
N LEU A 424 -40.67 -6.43 -0.89
CA LEU A 424 -40.75 -5.14 -0.21
C LEU A 424 -39.96 -5.25 1.09
N PRO A 425 -39.16 -4.23 1.45
CA PRO A 425 -38.48 -4.19 2.73
C PRO A 425 -39.42 -4.48 3.90
N CYS A 426 -38.94 -5.21 4.90
CA CYS A 426 -39.72 -5.62 6.07
C CYS A 426 -39.32 -4.85 7.32
N LEU A 427 -40.14 -3.88 7.72
CA LEU A 427 -39.90 -3.05 8.91
C LEU A 427 -40.07 -3.84 10.22
N ARG A 428 -41.06 -4.74 10.26
CA ARG A 428 -41.36 -5.54 11.47
C ARG A 428 -41.63 -6.99 11.14
N LYS A 429 -40.87 -7.89 11.77
CA LYS A 429 -41.03 -9.35 11.67
C LYS A 429 -41.75 -9.92 12.89
N ALA A 430 -42.59 -10.93 12.64
CA ALA A 430 -43.09 -11.82 13.67
C ALA A 430 -41.99 -12.80 14.13
N PRO A 431 -42.15 -13.47 15.29
CA PRO A 431 -41.15 -14.41 15.82
C PRO A 431 -40.81 -15.58 14.89
N ASP A 432 -41.70 -15.94 13.97
CA ASP A 432 -41.49 -16.97 12.95
C ASP A 432 -40.79 -16.43 11.68
N GLY A 433 -40.30 -15.18 11.72
CA GLY A 433 -39.61 -14.51 10.62
C GLY A 433 -40.52 -13.90 9.57
N ARG A 434 -41.85 -14.06 9.69
CA ARG A 434 -42.80 -13.51 8.73
C ARG A 434 -42.88 -11.99 8.83
N CYS A 435 -42.91 -11.29 7.71
CA CYS A 435 -43.13 -9.85 7.75
C CYS A 435 -44.57 -9.47 8.14
N THR A 436 -44.71 -8.46 8.99
CA THR A 436 -46.01 -7.95 9.46
C THR A 436 -46.27 -6.50 9.07
N LEU A 437 -45.22 -5.76 8.73
CA LEU A 437 -45.28 -4.38 8.23
C LEU A 437 -44.19 -4.22 7.15
N HIS A 438 -44.61 -4.06 5.90
CA HIS A 438 -43.73 -3.77 4.78
C HIS A 438 -43.61 -2.27 4.52
N LEU A 439 -42.46 -1.86 4.00
CA LEU A 439 -42.23 -0.54 3.43
C LEU A 439 -42.32 -0.61 1.91
N GLU A 440 -43.16 0.21 1.31
CA GLU A 440 -43.21 0.42 -0.14
C GLU A 440 -42.61 1.80 -0.44
N ALA A 441 -41.34 1.84 -0.86
CA ALA A 441 -40.66 3.11 -1.14
C ALA A 441 -39.70 2.94 -2.32
N PRO A 442 -39.52 3.98 -3.15
CA PRO A 442 -38.51 3.97 -4.22
C PRO A 442 -37.10 4.24 -3.68
N VAL A 443 -36.90 4.16 -2.36
CA VAL A 443 -35.64 4.42 -1.66
C VAL A 443 -35.36 3.23 -0.74
N SER A 444 -34.37 2.45 -1.12
CA SER A 444 -33.89 1.29 -0.35
C SER A 444 -32.49 1.56 0.20
N VAL A 445 -32.14 0.92 1.30
CA VAL A 445 -30.81 1.04 1.91
C VAL A 445 -30.28 -0.36 2.16
N PHE A 446 -29.12 -0.64 1.57
CA PHE A 446 -28.43 -1.92 1.74
C PHE A 446 -27.13 -1.70 2.48
N PHE A 447 -26.95 -2.40 3.59
CA PHE A 447 -25.75 -2.41 4.40
C PHE A 447 -24.89 -3.62 4.04
N SER A 448 -23.58 -3.42 4.15
CA SER A 448 -22.57 -4.50 4.12
C SER A 448 -22.82 -5.58 5.16
N LYS A 449 -23.44 -5.23 6.30
CA LYS A 449 -23.96 -6.18 7.29
C LYS A 449 -25.32 -6.71 6.87
N ALA A 450 -25.39 -7.94 6.37
CA ALA A 450 -26.60 -8.57 5.89
C ALA A 450 -27.73 -8.60 6.93
N LYS A 451 -27.40 -8.76 8.22
CA LYS A 451 -28.40 -8.74 9.31
C LYS A 451 -29.12 -7.41 9.45
N TRP A 452 -28.56 -6.32 8.94
CA TRP A 452 -29.13 -4.98 9.06
C TRP A 452 -30.07 -4.63 7.91
N ASN A 453 -30.09 -5.42 6.84
CA ASN A 453 -30.96 -5.17 5.68
C ASN A 453 -32.42 -5.43 6.05
N LEU A 454 -33.35 -4.68 5.45
CA LEU A 454 -34.77 -4.77 5.78
C LEU A 454 -35.48 -5.86 4.97
N ASP A 455 -34.99 -6.12 3.78
CA ASP A 455 -35.58 -7.05 2.84
C ASP A 455 -35.24 -8.50 3.20
N GLN A 456 -36.25 -9.35 3.04
CA GLN A 456 -36.11 -10.77 3.29
C GLN A 456 -35.43 -11.43 2.09
N ASP A 457 -34.69 -12.50 2.34
CA ASP A 457 -34.14 -13.36 1.30
C ASP A 457 -35.18 -14.45 0.92
N PRO A 458 -35.92 -14.32 -0.20
CA PRO A 458 -36.97 -15.29 -0.57
C PRO A 458 -36.43 -16.59 -1.16
N VAL A 459 -35.19 -16.59 -1.67
CA VAL A 459 -34.53 -17.81 -2.14
C VAL A 459 -34.05 -18.63 -0.94
N GLY A 460 -33.52 -17.93 0.07
CA GLY A 460 -32.83 -18.55 1.19
C GLY A 460 -31.45 -19.02 0.76
N HIS A 461 -30.41 -18.45 1.34
CA HIS A 461 -29.04 -18.83 0.99
C HIS A 461 -28.72 -20.29 1.37
N PRO A 462 -28.42 -21.19 0.42
CA PRO A 462 -27.57 -22.32 0.74
C PRO A 462 -26.17 -21.79 1.05
N ALA A 463 -25.46 -22.37 2.02
CA ALA A 463 -24.06 -22.03 2.25
C ALA A 463 -23.24 -22.21 0.97
N GLY A 464 -22.48 -21.17 0.57
CA GLY A 464 -21.47 -21.28 -0.51
C GLY A 464 -21.81 -20.65 -1.87
N VAL A 465 -22.66 -19.61 -1.94
CA VAL A 465 -22.72 -18.76 -3.15
C VAL A 465 -21.34 -18.12 -3.33
N ALA A 466 -20.71 -18.41 -4.46
CA ALA A 466 -19.35 -18.02 -4.73
C ALA A 466 -19.14 -17.70 -6.21
N PHE A 467 -18.28 -16.73 -6.47
CA PHE A 467 -17.89 -16.34 -7.82
C PHE A 467 -16.39 -16.50 -8.02
N ASN A 468 -15.98 -16.80 -9.25
CA ASN A 468 -14.60 -16.71 -9.67
C ASN A 468 -14.31 -15.26 -10.08
N VAL A 469 -13.58 -14.54 -9.23
CA VAL A 469 -13.34 -13.10 -9.42
C VAL A 469 -12.39 -12.79 -10.58
N GLY A 470 -11.59 -13.77 -11.04
CA GLY A 470 -10.62 -13.61 -12.13
C GLY A 470 -11.15 -14.03 -13.49
N CYS A 471 -12.47 -14.16 -13.64
CA CYS A 471 -13.11 -14.53 -14.90
C CYS A 471 -14.27 -13.60 -15.19
N GLY A 472 -14.38 -13.22 -16.47
CA GLY A 472 -15.56 -12.53 -17.00
C GLY A 472 -16.86 -13.25 -16.67
N SER A 473 -17.88 -12.48 -16.30
CA SER A 473 -19.26 -12.95 -16.12
C SER A 473 -19.78 -13.64 -17.38
N ASN A 474 -20.77 -14.50 -17.19
CA ASN A 474 -21.44 -15.21 -18.28
C ASN A 474 -22.89 -15.46 -17.87
N ASP A 475 -23.83 -14.83 -18.56
CA ASP A 475 -25.27 -14.86 -18.23
C ASP A 475 -25.88 -16.28 -18.28
N LEU A 476 -25.23 -17.22 -18.98
CA LEU A 476 -25.65 -18.63 -18.99
C LEU A 476 -25.19 -19.39 -17.75
N CYS A 477 -24.32 -18.80 -16.94
CA CYS A 477 -23.76 -19.41 -15.74
C CYS A 477 -24.58 -19.04 -14.52
N THR A 478 -25.43 -19.97 -14.09
CA THR A 478 -26.01 -19.95 -12.74
C THR A 478 -25.17 -20.79 -11.79
N GLN A 479 -25.42 -20.66 -10.48
CA GLN A 479 -24.72 -21.45 -9.45
C GLN A 479 -24.83 -22.98 -9.73
N GLU A 480 -25.97 -23.46 -10.23
CA GLU A 480 -26.18 -24.87 -10.61
C GLU A 480 -25.47 -25.25 -11.91
N LEU A 481 -25.26 -24.29 -12.82
CA LEU A 481 -24.66 -24.49 -14.13
C LEU A 481 -23.16 -24.13 -14.18
N ALA A 482 -22.57 -23.75 -13.05
CA ALA A 482 -21.14 -23.42 -12.92
C ALA A 482 -20.21 -24.53 -13.42
N TYR A 483 -20.58 -25.80 -13.28
CA TYR A 483 -19.79 -26.93 -13.80
C TYR A 483 -19.62 -26.88 -15.33
N ARG A 484 -20.60 -26.33 -16.05
CA ARG A 484 -20.62 -26.25 -17.51
C ARG A 484 -20.07 -24.91 -18.01
N TYR A 485 -20.61 -23.80 -17.53
CA TYR A 485 -20.32 -22.46 -18.04
C TYR A 485 -19.32 -21.67 -17.17
N GLY A 486 -19.04 -22.14 -15.95
CA GLY A 486 -18.06 -21.53 -15.08
C GLY A 486 -16.61 -21.85 -15.46
N CYS A 487 -15.70 -21.07 -14.92
CA CYS A 487 -14.26 -21.22 -15.12
C CYS A 487 -13.61 -21.88 -13.89
N LEU A 488 -12.51 -22.59 -14.14
CA LEU A 488 -11.79 -23.32 -13.09
C LEU A 488 -11.06 -22.33 -12.17
N LEU A 489 -11.18 -22.54 -10.86
CA LEU A 489 -10.32 -21.88 -9.89
C LEU A 489 -8.85 -22.19 -10.16
N ALA A 490 -7.95 -21.28 -9.79
CA ALA A 490 -6.52 -21.49 -9.95
C ALA A 490 -5.99 -22.71 -9.18
N SER A 491 -6.66 -23.10 -8.08
CA SER A 491 -6.39 -24.35 -7.35
C SER A 491 -6.71 -25.62 -8.15
N GLY A 492 -7.47 -25.50 -9.24
CA GLY A 492 -7.88 -26.61 -10.10
C GLY A 492 -9.05 -27.45 -9.57
N GLN A 493 -9.63 -27.11 -8.42
CA GLN A 493 -10.52 -28.02 -7.68
C GLN A 493 -12.02 -27.87 -7.99
N ARG A 494 -12.46 -26.68 -8.41
CA ARG A 494 -13.89 -26.33 -8.56
C ARG A 494 -14.05 -25.31 -9.69
N LYS A 495 -15.15 -25.39 -10.43
CA LYS A 495 -15.59 -24.33 -11.33
C LYS A 495 -16.62 -23.45 -10.64
N LEU A 496 -16.51 -22.14 -10.83
CA LEU A 496 -17.46 -21.14 -10.38
C LEU A 496 -17.81 -20.21 -11.55
N CYS A 497 -18.96 -19.57 -11.49
CA CYS A 497 -19.32 -18.53 -12.45
C CYS A 497 -18.34 -17.36 -12.33
N GLY A 498 -18.01 -16.74 -13.47
CA GLY A 498 -17.31 -15.46 -13.46
C GLY A 498 -18.17 -14.39 -12.82
N TRP A 499 -17.55 -13.29 -12.41
CA TRP A 499 -18.22 -12.29 -11.58
C TRP A 499 -18.51 -10.97 -12.30
N LEU A 500 -17.45 -10.25 -12.65
CA LEU A 500 -17.53 -8.96 -13.35
C LEU A 500 -17.46 -9.18 -14.84
N TYR A 501 -18.05 -8.29 -15.64
CA TYR A 501 -17.82 -8.31 -17.10
C TYR A 501 -16.34 -8.13 -17.43
N GLU A 502 -15.94 -8.67 -18.58
CA GLU A 502 -14.55 -8.58 -19.04
C GLU A 502 -14.07 -7.12 -19.14
N SER A 503 -14.94 -6.18 -19.56
CA SER A 503 -14.64 -4.75 -19.60
C SER A 503 -14.32 -4.16 -18.22
N ALA A 504 -15.02 -4.57 -17.16
CA ALA A 504 -14.74 -4.13 -15.80
C ALA A 504 -13.41 -4.71 -15.29
N LEU A 505 -13.06 -5.94 -15.67
CA LEU A 505 -11.75 -6.54 -15.38
C LEU A 505 -10.62 -5.80 -16.11
N GLU A 506 -10.84 -5.41 -17.37
CA GLU A 506 -9.92 -4.58 -18.15
C GLU A 506 -9.74 -3.19 -17.51
N THR A 507 -10.83 -2.56 -17.05
CA THR A 507 -10.80 -1.28 -16.33
C THR A 507 -9.93 -1.36 -15.07
N LEU A 508 -10.12 -2.38 -14.24
CA LEU A 508 -9.30 -2.62 -13.05
C LEU A 508 -7.80 -2.80 -13.38
N ALA A 509 -7.49 -3.37 -14.55
CA ALA A 509 -6.12 -3.57 -15.02
C ALA A 509 -5.44 -2.28 -15.51
N THR A 510 -6.14 -1.15 -15.60
CA THR A 510 -5.56 0.12 -16.03
C THR A 510 -4.75 0.83 -14.92
N PRO A 511 -3.84 1.76 -15.26
CA PRO A 511 -3.05 2.50 -14.29
C PRO A 511 -3.87 3.33 -13.28
N ASP A 512 -5.07 3.77 -13.68
CA ASP A 512 -5.94 4.59 -12.85
C ASP A 512 -6.50 3.81 -11.64
N TYR A 513 -6.66 2.50 -11.79
CA TYR A 513 -6.99 1.58 -10.70
C TYR A 513 -5.75 0.91 -10.12
N GLY A 514 -4.57 1.39 -10.54
CA GLY A 514 -3.26 0.93 -10.14
C GLY A 514 -2.89 -0.45 -10.67
N ASN A 515 -3.47 -0.87 -11.80
CA ASN A 515 -3.27 -2.16 -12.46
C ASN A 515 -3.66 -3.34 -11.55
N THR A 516 -4.86 -3.30 -10.98
CA THR A 516 -5.41 -4.38 -10.14
C THR A 516 -5.74 -5.58 -11.01
N LEU A 517 -4.92 -6.62 -10.92
CA LEU A 517 -5.18 -7.90 -11.58
C LEU A 517 -5.83 -8.88 -10.60
N LEU A 518 -6.96 -9.44 -11.00
CA LEU A 518 -7.68 -10.45 -10.23
C LEU A 518 -7.21 -11.85 -10.62
N PHE A 519 -6.82 -12.64 -9.62
CA PHE A 519 -6.51 -14.04 -9.81
C PHE A 519 -7.80 -14.86 -9.90
N LYS A 520 -7.74 -16.08 -10.46
CA LYS A 520 -8.91 -16.96 -10.56
C LYS A 520 -9.26 -17.61 -9.22
N ASP A 521 -9.59 -16.79 -8.24
CA ASP A 521 -9.93 -17.15 -6.86
C ASP A 521 -11.43 -17.03 -6.60
N ALA A 522 -11.88 -17.62 -5.49
CA ALA A 522 -13.27 -17.55 -5.06
C ALA A 522 -13.50 -16.30 -4.18
N ALA A 523 -14.59 -15.59 -4.42
CA ALA A 523 -15.21 -14.70 -3.43
C ALA A 523 -16.58 -15.27 -3.05
N GLU A 524 -16.90 -15.26 -1.76
CA GLU A 524 -18.12 -15.85 -1.20
C GLU A 524 -19.02 -14.76 -0.61
N VAL A 525 -20.33 -14.89 -0.87
CA VAL A 525 -21.34 -14.00 -0.29
C VAL A 525 -21.58 -14.40 1.17
N PRO A 526 -21.59 -13.46 2.12
CA PRO A 526 -21.78 -13.79 3.53
C PRO A 526 -23.18 -14.33 3.82
N LEU A 527 -23.29 -15.15 4.86
CA LEU A 527 -24.58 -15.62 5.35
C LEU A 527 -25.17 -14.62 6.34
N SER A 528 -26.38 -14.15 6.06
CA SER A 528 -27.11 -13.23 6.95
C SER A 528 -27.43 -13.85 8.32
N GLY A 529 -27.84 -15.12 8.35
CA GLY A 529 -28.18 -15.81 9.60
C GLY A 529 -29.49 -15.38 10.28
N ASN A 530 -30.22 -14.39 9.75
CA ASN A 530 -31.56 -13.99 10.22
C ASN A 530 -32.63 -13.94 9.09
N GLY A 531 -32.28 -14.46 7.90
CA GLY A 531 -33.16 -14.50 6.73
C GLY A 531 -33.31 -13.17 5.98
N ASN A 532 -32.46 -12.18 6.26
CA ASN A 532 -32.32 -10.99 5.42
C ASN A 532 -31.41 -11.25 4.22
N MET A 533 -31.59 -10.50 3.15
CA MET A 533 -30.72 -10.57 1.98
C MET A 533 -29.33 -9.96 2.29
N PRO A 534 -28.24 -10.71 2.07
CA PRO A 534 -26.91 -10.12 1.91
C PRO A 534 -26.85 -9.34 0.60
N HIS A 535 -26.32 -8.14 0.63
CA HIS A 535 -26.20 -7.28 -0.55
C HIS A 535 -24.76 -7.03 -0.97
N VAL A 536 -23.77 -7.51 -0.22
CA VAL A 536 -22.37 -7.19 -0.48
C VAL A 536 -21.56 -8.44 -0.77
N LEU A 537 -20.81 -8.38 -1.86
CA LEU A 537 -19.66 -9.24 -2.09
C LEU A 537 -18.38 -8.41 -1.88
N LEU A 538 -17.54 -8.82 -0.93
CA LEU A 538 -16.25 -8.18 -0.66
C LEU A 538 -15.12 -9.15 -1.03
N HIS A 539 -14.19 -8.69 -1.86
CA HIS A 539 -13.04 -9.48 -2.26
C HIS A 539 -11.73 -8.77 -1.92
N SER A 540 -10.73 -9.55 -1.49
CA SER A 540 -9.36 -9.09 -1.18
C SER A 540 -8.37 -9.72 -2.17
N PRO A 541 -8.02 -9.05 -3.28
CA PRO A 541 -7.15 -9.62 -4.29
C PRO A 541 -5.76 -9.96 -3.75
N VAL A 542 -5.34 -11.22 -3.91
CA VAL A 542 -4.04 -11.70 -3.42
C VAL A 542 -2.87 -10.99 -4.11
N LEU A 543 -3.04 -10.63 -5.40
CA LEU A 543 -2.00 -9.97 -6.20
C LEU A 543 -1.97 -8.44 -6.02
N ALA A 544 -2.95 -7.85 -5.35
CA ALA A 544 -3.04 -6.41 -5.11
C ALA A 544 -3.28 -6.11 -3.62
N PRO A 545 -2.33 -6.43 -2.73
CA PRO A 545 -2.47 -6.20 -1.30
C PRO A 545 -2.71 -4.72 -1.00
N GLY A 546 -3.65 -4.44 -0.09
CA GLY A 546 -4.08 -3.07 0.22
C GLY A 546 -5.12 -2.53 -0.75
N ARG A 547 -5.66 -3.39 -1.62
CA ARG A 547 -6.87 -3.11 -2.40
C ARG A 547 -7.94 -4.12 -2.06
N TRP A 548 -9.19 -3.69 -2.19
CA TRP A 548 -10.37 -4.52 -1.98
C TRP A 548 -11.45 -4.13 -2.97
N LEU A 549 -12.22 -5.09 -3.43
CA LEU A 549 -13.39 -4.83 -4.27
C LEU A 549 -14.63 -4.98 -3.41
N LEU A 550 -15.37 -3.88 -3.27
CA LEU A 550 -16.64 -3.79 -2.58
C LEU A 550 -17.72 -3.65 -3.64
N ALA A 551 -18.63 -4.61 -3.71
CA ALA A 551 -19.67 -4.62 -4.71
C ALA A 551 -21.02 -4.91 -4.09
N PHE A 552 -22.06 -4.37 -4.72
CA PHE A 552 -23.42 -4.46 -4.23
C PHE A 552 -24.35 -5.12 -5.25
N GLU A 553 -25.29 -5.88 -4.71
CA GLU A 553 -26.58 -6.21 -5.32
C GLU A 553 -27.59 -5.12 -4.94
N ASP A 554 -28.41 -4.63 -5.87
CA ASP A 554 -29.23 -3.44 -5.68
C ASP A 554 -30.76 -3.66 -5.65
N PHE A 555 -31.23 -4.89 -5.83
CA PHE A 555 -32.64 -5.21 -5.68
C PHE A 555 -33.00 -5.73 -4.30
N ASN A 556 -34.06 -5.19 -3.69
CA ASN A 556 -34.66 -5.81 -2.51
C ASN A 556 -35.07 -7.26 -2.82
N GLY A 557 -34.61 -8.21 -2.01
CA GLY A 557 -34.80 -9.64 -2.20
C GLY A 557 -33.69 -10.28 -3.03
N GLY A 558 -32.77 -9.47 -3.54
CA GLY A 558 -31.55 -9.86 -4.23
C GLY A 558 -31.64 -10.02 -5.73
N GLY A 559 -32.79 -9.78 -6.37
CA GLY A 559 -32.86 -9.74 -7.83
C GLY A 559 -32.24 -10.97 -8.52
N ASP A 560 -31.27 -10.72 -9.40
CA ASP A 560 -30.51 -11.72 -10.14
C ASP A 560 -29.27 -12.26 -9.38
N ARG A 561 -28.84 -11.59 -8.31
CA ARG A 561 -27.84 -12.07 -7.34
C ARG A 561 -26.47 -12.25 -7.95
N ASP A 562 -26.08 -11.42 -8.90
CA ASP A 562 -24.75 -11.45 -9.47
C ASP A 562 -23.75 -10.53 -8.74
N PHE A 563 -24.26 -9.64 -7.88
CA PHE A 563 -23.48 -8.71 -7.05
C PHE A 563 -22.50 -7.87 -7.86
N ASN A 564 -22.85 -7.49 -9.09
CA ASN A 564 -22.03 -6.62 -9.92
C ASN A 564 -22.73 -5.31 -10.31
N ASP A 565 -23.96 -5.07 -9.84
CA ASP A 565 -24.78 -3.87 -10.15
C ASP A 565 -24.01 -2.57 -9.93
N VAL A 566 -23.23 -2.50 -8.85
CA VAL A 566 -22.29 -1.41 -8.61
C VAL A 566 -21.06 -1.88 -7.84
N VAL A 567 -19.88 -1.50 -8.34
CA VAL A 567 -18.59 -1.99 -7.86
C VAL A 567 -17.64 -0.82 -7.56
N PHE A 568 -16.96 -0.92 -6.43
CA PHE A 568 -15.96 0.03 -5.97
C PHE A 568 -14.66 -0.67 -5.60
N GLN A 569 -13.54 0.02 -5.81
CA GLN A 569 -12.24 -0.38 -5.31
C GLN A 569 -11.86 0.47 -4.11
N LEU A 570 -11.75 -0.16 -2.94
CA LEU A 570 -11.07 0.44 -1.79
C LEU A 570 -9.57 0.30 -1.98
N GLN A 571 -8.82 1.36 -1.71
CA GLN A 571 -7.37 1.37 -1.83
C GLN A 571 -6.74 2.06 -0.62
N ALA A 572 -5.94 1.31 0.12
CA ALA A 572 -5.05 1.87 1.12
C ALA A 572 -3.90 2.58 0.41
N GLU A 573 -3.61 3.82 0.82
CA GLU A 573 -2.36 4.47 0.50
C GLU A 573 -1.24 3.62 1.13
N ALA A 574 -0.40 3.02 0.30
CA ALA A 574 0.67 2.17 0.79
C ALA A 574 1.73 3.02 1.49
N ASP A 575 1.84 2.90 2.81
CA ASP A 575 3.05 3.34 3.50
C ASP A 575 4.24 2.60 2.88
N PRO A 576 5.28 3.30 2.39
CA PRO A 576 6.42 2.63 1.80
C PRO A 576 7.09 1.75 2.85
N GLY A 577 7.28 0.49 2.49
CA GLY A 577 8.06 -0.45 3.27
C GLY A 577 9.54 -0.08 3.27
N ARG A 578 10.19 -0.14 4.44
CA ARG A 578 11.64 0.14 4.57
C ARG A 578 12.33 -1.02 5.26
N VAL A 579 13.43 -1.47 4.66
CA VAL A 579 14.41 -2.35 5.31
C VAL A 579 15.74 -1.64 5.40
N ARG A 580 16.43 -1.82 6.53
CA ARG A 580 17.80 -1.36 6.71
C ARG A 580 18.73 -2.56 6.74
N SER A 581 19.59 -2.67 5.74
CA SER A 581 20.55 -3.76 5.59
C SER A 581 21.84 -3.56 6.41
N ARG A 582 22.49 -4.68 6.81
CA ARG A 582 23.88 -4.73 7.31
C ARG A 582 24.91 -5.17 6.26
N SER A 583 24.70 -4.86 4.98
CA SER A 583 25.53 -5.36 3.86
C SER A 583 26.99 -4.93 3.89
N LEU A 584 27.30 -3.80 4.54
CA LEU A 584 28.68 -3.43 4.79
C LEU A 584 29.13 -4.27 5.98
N SER A 585 29.88 -5.34 5.68
CA SER A 585 30.37 -6.31 6.65
C SER A 585 30.89 -5.61 7.93
N PRO A 586 30.52 -6.11 9.13
CA PRO A 586 30.81 -5.44 10.37
C PRO A 586 32.28 -5.64 10.80
N ALA A 587 32.76 -4.75 11.67
CA ALA A 587 34.04 -4.77 12.40
C ALA A 587 35.27 -4.16 11.69
N TRP A 588 35.29 -2.84 11.56
CA TRP A 588 36.48 -2.12 12.01
C TRP A 588 36.04 -1.35 13.26
N VAL A 589 36.26 -2.00 14.42
CA VAL A 589 35.93 -1.46 15.76
C VAL A 589 36.83 -0.26 16.09
N SER A 590 37.87 -0.04 15.31
CA SER A 590 38.75 1.11 15.31
C SER A 590 38.09 2.24 14.52
N SER A 591 38.10 3.45 15.09
CA SER A 591 37.62 4.62 14.37
C SER A 591 38.41 4.79 13.06
N PRO A 592 37.82 5.36 11.99
CA PRO A 592 38.57 5.73 10.79
C PRO A 592 39.78 6.63 11.10
N GLU A 593 39.72 7.33 12.24
CA GLU A 593 40.76 8.19 12.79
C GLU A 593 41.97 7.38 13.34
N ASP A 594 41.76 6.15 13.82
CA ASP A 594 42.81 5.25 14.33
C ASP A 594 43.55 4.47 13.22
N GLU A 595 42.94 4.29 12.05
CA GLU A 595 43.47 3.42 10.98
C GLU A 595 43.87 4.14 9.67
N GLY A 596 43.51 5.42 9.50
CA GLY A 596 43.90 6.21 8.33
C GLY A 596 43.24 5.78 7.02
N CYS A 597 42.18 4.96 7.07
CA CYS A 597 41.44 4.47 5.91
C CYS A 597 40.12 5.24 5.74
N VAL A 598 39.91 5.83 4.56
CA VAL A 598 38.64 6.47 4.19
C VAL A 598 38.01 5.76 2.99
N LEU A 599 36.69 5.58 3.02
CA LEU A 599 35.90 5.14 1.86
C LEU A 599 35.93 6.23 0.79
N SER A 600 36.64 5.99 -0.32
CA SER A 600 36.76 6.95 -1.43
C SER A 600 35.80 6.68 -2.58
N ARG A 601 35.35 5.43 -2.75
CA ARG A 601 34.40 5.03 -3.80
C ARG A 601 33.67 3.75 -3.41
N VAL A 602 32.36 3.71 -3.69
CA VAL A 602 31.53 2.50 -3.58
C VAL A 602 30.95 2.18 -4.95
N ARG A 603 30.79 0.90 -5.27
CA ARG A 603 30.08 0.43 -6.48
C ARG A 603 28.91 -0.42 -6.02
N PHE A 604 27.73 -0.10 -6.52
CA PHE A 604 26.50 -0.83 -6.21
C PHE A 604 26.07 -1.68 -7.40
N ARG A 605 25.50 -2.85 -7.11
CA ARG A 605 24.81 -3.69 -8.08
C ARG A 605 23.52 -4.17 -7.41
N LYS A 606 22.39 -4.07 -8.10
CA LYS A 606 21.11 -4.65 -7.66
C LYS A 606 20.69 -5.78 -8.59
N SER A 607 19.85 -6.67 -8.07
CA SER A 607 19.21 -7.75 -8.80
C SER A 607 17.83 -7.94 -8.21
N ASP A 608 16.80 -7.52 -8.94
CA ASP A 608 15.41 -7.58 -8.48
C ASP A 608 14.72 -8.73 -9.20
N SER A 609 14.06 -9.62 -8.46
CA SER A 609 13.22 -10.68 -9.01
C SER A 609 11.80 -10.16 -9.24
N ALA A 610 11.62 -9.14 -10.07
CA ALA A 610 10.31 -8.87 -10.65
C ALA A 610 10.12 -9.86 -11.80
N GLN A 611 9.15 -10.77 -11.70
CA GLN A 611 8.76 -11.61 -12.83
C GLN A 611 8.43 -10.70 -14.02
N PRO A 612 9.04 -10.89 -15.20
CA PRO A 612 8.68 -10.15 -16.40
C PRO A 612 7.38 -10.72 -16.97
N GLY A 613 6.26 -10.36 -16.35
CA GLY A 613 4.96 -10.33 -17.02
C GLY A 613 4.76 -8.94 -17.60
N CYS A 614 4.28 -8.85 -18.85
CA CYS A 614 3.98 -7.58 -19.49
C CYS A 614 3.11 -6.70 -18.57
N ASP A 615 3.52 -5.45 -18.40
CA ASP A 615 2.74 -4.34 -17.80
C ASP A 615 2.27 -4.48 -16.34
N SER A 616 3.07 -5.06 -15.45
CA SER A 616 2.91 -4.76 -14.02
C SER A 616 3.55 -3.41 -13.69
N PRO A 617 2.88 -2.52 -12.91
CA PRO A 617 3.50 -1.29 -12.44
C PRO A 617 4.75 -1.70 -11.68
N ALA A 618 5.89 -1.13 -12.08
CA ALA A 618 7.15 -1.40 -11.42
C ALA A 618 6.97 -1.11 -9.92
N ASN A 619 6.97 -2.16 -9.10
CA ASN A 619 7.24 -2.03 -7.68
C ASN A 619 8.63 -1.42 -7.57
N THR A 620 8.71 -0.09 -7.56
CA THR A 620 9.96 0.65 -7.63
C THR A 620 10.61 0.58 -6.27
N VAL A 621 11.45 -0.44 -6.06
CA VAL A 621 12.34 -0.47 -4.92
C VAL A 621 13.35 0.66 -5.10
N SER A 622 13.29 1.67 -4.22
CA SER A 622 14.28 2.73 -4.18
C SER A 622 15.41 2.34 -3.23
N TYR A 623 16.64 2.70 -3.60
CA TYR A 623 17.83 2.39 -2.81
C TYR A 623 18.46 3.68 -2.30
N ALA A 624 18.97 3.65 -1.08
CA ALA A 624 19.78 4.71 -0.52
C ALA A 624 20.94 4.11 0.27
N VAL A 625 22.03 4.85 0.40
CA VAL A 625 23.19 4.49 1.22
C VAL A 625 23.49 5.60 2.20
N ALA A 626 23.87 5.23 3.42
CA ALA A 626 24.44 6.12 4.41
C ALA A 626 25.81 5.55 4.81
N THR A 627 26.81 6.41 4.92
CA THR A 627 28.16 6.05 5.38
C THR A 627 28.39 6.42 6.85
N ASP A 628 27.46 7.15 7.45
CA ASP A 628 27.46 7.60 8.85
C ASP A 628 26.52 6.75 9.72
N CYS A 629 26.28 5.49 9.34
CA CYS A 629 25.44 4.54 10.09
C CYS A 629 25.96 4.22 11.50
N GLY A 630 27.23 4.54 11.79
CA GLY A 630 27.83 4.50 13.11
C GLY A 630 28.70 5.72 13.36
N THR A 631 28.74 6.19 14.61
CA THR A 631 29.60 7.29 15.05
C THR A 631 30.60 6.74 16.07
N CYS A 632 31.88 7.07 15.90
CA CYS A 632 32.96 6.62 16.78
C CYS A 632 33.51 7.82 17.56
N ASN A 633 33.68 7.65 18.87
CA ASN A 633 34.32 8.65 19.73
C ASN A 633 35.26 7.94 20.71
N GLY A 634 36.55 8.31 20.70
CA GLY A 634 37.55 7.71 21.58
C GLY A 634 37.71 6.19 21.42
N GLY A 635 37.64 5.69 20.18
CA GLY A 635 37.74 4.25 19.87
C GLY A 635 36.50 3.43 20.19
N VAL A 636 35.39 4.07 20.60
CA VAL A 636 34.09 3.40 20.84
C VAL A 636 33.09 3.84 19.78
N CYS A 637 32.58 2.88 19.01
CA CYS A 637 31.58 3.13 17.96
C CYS A 637 30.16 2.74 18.40
N GLN A 638 29.18 3.60 18.13
CA GLN A 638 27.75 3.36 18.37
C GLN A 638 26.93 3.57 17.10
N SER A 639 25.76 2.94 17.01
CA SER A 639 24.84 3.12 15.87
C SER A 639 24.29 4.54 15.83
N ASN A 640 24.25 5.14 14.64
CA ASN A 640 23.59 6.43 14.42
C ASN A 640 22.08 6.19 14.24
N PRO A 641 21.21 6.76 15.11
CA PRO A 641 19.76 6.63 14.97
C PRO A 641 19.21 7.43 13.79
N SER A 642 19.94 8.42 13.29
CA SER A 642 19.56 9.28 12.17
C SER A 642 20.69 9.43 11.15
N PRO A 643 21.01 8.36 10.38
CA PRO A 643 22.02 8.43 9.31
C PRO A 643 21.59 9.37 8.19
N THR A 644 22.58 9.96 7.52
CA THR A 644 22.39 10.79 6.33
C THR A 644 22.29 9.90 5.11
N TRP A 645 21.07 9.65 4.65
CA TRP A 645 20.80 8.78 3.50
C TRP A 645 20.97 9.53 2.18
N HIS A 646 21.80 8.97 1.30
CA HIS A 646 22.00 9.43 -0.07
C HIS A 646 21.27 8.49 -1.03
N PRO A 647 20.25 8.97 -1.77
CA PRO A 647 19.55 8.17 -2.78
C PRO A 647 20.49 7.65 -3.87
N LEU A 648 20.29 6.41 -4.29
CA LEU A 648 21.04 5.77 -5.36
C LEU A 648 20.13 5.62 -6.60
N PRO A 649 20.44 6.29 -7.72
CA PRO A 649 19.72 6.08 -8.98
C PRO A 649 20.21 4.77 -9.63
N LEU A 650 19.62 3.65 -9.22
CA LEU A 650 19.91 2.33 -9.79
C LEU A 650 18.81 1.95 -10.81
N PRO A 651 19.19 1.49 -12.02
CA PRO A 651 18.25 1.18 -13.11
C PRO A 651 17.45 -0.09 -12.87
#